data_AF-A0A2I1DUG5-F1
#
_entry.id   AF-A0A2I1DUG5-F1
#
_cell.length_a   1.000
_cell.length_b   1.000
_cell.length_c   1.000
_cell.angle_alpha   90.00
_cell.angle_beta   90.00
_cell.angle_gamma   90.00
#
_symmetry.space_group_name_H-M   'P 1'
#
loop_
_entity.id
_entity.type
_entity.pdbx_description
1 polymer ?
#
loop_
_entity_poly.entity_id
_entity_poly.type
_entity_poly.pdbx_seq_one_letter_code
_entity_poly.pdbx_strand_id
1 'polypeptide(L)'
;MFEKTLTDLIRGIRTNKKNEQKYIAACLQEIRQEVKSNDPDVKAVAISKLTYLQMLGYDMSWASFHVVEVMSSAKFLQKRIGYLAATQSFRQDTDVLMLTTNLLKKDLASGNHLEVGVALNGLAHIVTPDLARDLCQDLVSMLNHSRPYVRKKVVLVLYKLFLKFPEALRLSFPRLKEKLDDPDPSVACAVVNVICELARKNPKNYLSLAPQLFSILNTSTNNWMLIKIIKLFGALTPLEPRLAKKLLPPITQHIQTTHAMSLLYECIHTVITGGMLNLGGNSDSLAAMCVNKLRIFLEDTDQNLKYVGLLALAKILPTHPKLVSEHKDIILKCIDDPDISIRLRALDLVVGMVNKKNCTDIVKRLMSHLLPSSNSDPTTSYPPPSTLLEPAYRSDIINRVIYICSQNSYSNITNFEWYIAVLVDLTYVSGVKVGEILTQQIMDVGVRVKSVRQYCVKTMQRLISDANLLENCKLPDSNAEVLYAAAWISGEYCSYLEKPIETIEFLVQPGVTKLSHNVQAVYVHAVLKIYAYWANSLVYNWDDDAKQELIQITAKLKDKIGMFSSCTDLEVQERAYNTREIFSIIHQNLINEENDLKENGYSSQKAPAIITEISPLFFSFELNPVAPKAQKKVPVPEGLDLDAWINEPLPESENNESEEEEESYGYGYGQTFGGSGDLIFSDGNGATVGRRRRRKNGRKNGYESEDNEEIREKRRNERRERIKNDPYYINVDDKSPLKRSRSDGRSDGLSSRKTEEIDVDSIPVVRLTMDDFDFKC
;
A
#
# COMPACT_ATOMS: atom_id res chain seq x y z
N MET A 1 -39.51 -50.59 4.95
CA MET A 1 -39.49 -49.22 5.49
C MET A 1 -39.81 -48.28 4.35
N PHE A 2 -40.69 -47.29 4.53
CA PHE A 2 -40.87 -46.24 3.54
C PHE A 2 -39.58 -45.41 3.48
N GLU A 3 -38.95 -45.37 2.31
CA GLU A 3 -37.74 -44.58 2.10
C GLU A 3 -38.05 -43.09 2.13
N LYS A 4 -37.32 -42.34 2.96
CA LYS A 4 -37.52 -40.90 3.09
C LYS A 4 -37.14 -40.22 1.78
N THR A 5 -38.03 -39.40 1.26
CA THR A 5 -37.76 -38.59 0.07
C THR A 5 -36.79 -37.44 0.40
N LEU A 6 -36.22 -36.80 -0.63
CA LEU A 6 -35.42 -35.57 -0.44
C LEU A 6 -36.21 -34.49 0.32
N THR A 7 -37.50 -34.35 0.03
CA THR A 7 -38.37 -33.39 0.73
C THR A 7 -38.53 -33.71 2.21
N ASP A 8 -38.59 -34.99 2.57
CA ASP A 8 -38.67 -35.41 3.97
C ASP A 8 -37.36 -35.16 4.72
N LEU A 9 -36.21 -35.36 4.06
CA LEU A 9 -34.89 -35.00 4.61
C LEU A 9 -34.81 -33.49 4.91
N ILE A 10 -35.17 -32.65 3.94
CA ILE A 10 -35.14 -31.18 4.10
C ILE A 10 -36.09 -30.74 5.21
N ARG A 11 -37.31 -31.29 5.25
CA ARG A 11 -38.28 -31.00 6.32
C ARG A 11 -37.73 -31.43 7.67
N GLY A 12 -37.15 -32.63 7.76
CA GLY A 12 -36.56 -33.17 8.97
C GLY A 12 -35.39 -32.35 9.51
N ILE A 13 -34.51 -31.84 8.63
CA ILE A 13 -33.42 -30.92 9.02
C ILE A 13 -34.02 -29.63 9.60
N ARG A 14 -35.00 -29.02 8.91
CA ARG A 14 -35.64 -27.76 9.35
C ARG A 14 -36.39 -27.89 10.68
N THR A 15 -36.94 -29.06 10.98
CA THR A 15 -37.64 -29.33 12.26
C THR A 15 -36.66 -29.54 13.41
N ASN A 16 -35.45 -30.06 13.15
CA ASN A 16 -34.47 -30.41 14.17
C ASN A 16 -33.39 -29.34 14.42
N LYS A 17 -33.76 -28.05 14.50
CA LYS A 17 -32.80 -26.94 14.66
C LYS A 17 -31.83 -27.05 15.84
N LYS A 18 -32.25 -27.69 16.95
CA LYS A 18 -31.42 -27.84 18.15
C LYS A 18 -30.47 -29.06 18.11
N ASN A 19 -30.76 -30.04 17.25
CA ASN A 19 -30.04 -31.32 17.17
C ASN A 19 -29.66 -31.66 15.72
N GLU A 20 -29.41 -30.64 14.90
CA GLU A 20 -29.25 -30.77 13.44
C GLU A 20 -28.12 -31.75 13.07
N GLN A 21 -26.97 -31.62 13.72
CA GLN A 21 -25.81 -32.49 13.46
C GLN A 21 -26.09 -33.98 13.72
N LYS A 22 -26.80 -34.29 14.83
CA LYS A 22 -27.17 -35.69 15.15
C LYS A 22 -28.16 -36.25 14.13
N TYR A 23 -29.13 -35.43 13.72
CA TYR A 23 -30.10 -35.83 12.70
C TYR A 23 -29.42 -36.08 11.34
N ILE A 24 -28.52 -35.19 10.92
CA ILE A 24 -27.79 -35.34 9.66
C ILE A 24 -26.87 -36.58 9.70
N ALA A 25 -26.20 -36.85 10.82
CA ALA A 25 -25.39 -38.05 10.98
C ALA A 25 -26.22 -39.33 10.80
N ALA A 26 -27.43 -39.39 11.37
CA ALA A 26 -28.35 -40.51 11.17
C ALA A 26 -28.79 -40.62 9.70
N CYS A 27 -29.15 -39.51 9.06
CA CYS A 27 -29.50 -39.50 7.64
C CYS A 27 -28.34 -39.93 6.73
N LEU A 28 -27.10 -39.55 7.04
CA LEU A 28 -25.91 -40.00 6.30
C LEU A 28 -25.70 -41.51 6.42
N GLN A 29 -25.96 -42.09 7.60
CA GLN A 29 -25.92 -43.54 7.78
C GLN A 29 -27.01 -44.25 6.97
N GLU A 30 -28.24 -43.72 6.96
CA GLU A 30 -29.34 -44.21 6.12
C GLU A 30 -28.95 -44.15 4.62
N ILE A 31 -28.45 -43.00 4.16
CA ILE A 31 -28.02 -42.81 2.75
C ILE A 31 -26.90 -43.80 2.37
N ARG A 32 -25.93 -44.06 3.26
CA ARG A 32 -24.87 -45.06 2.99
C ARG A 32 -25.41 -46.47 2.77
N GLN A 33 -26.54 -46.82 3.38
CA GLN A 33 -27.21 -48.10 3.14
C GLN A 33 -28.02 -48.07 1.84
N GLU A 34 -28.78 -47.01 1.61
CA GLU A 34 -29.61 -46.86 0.41
C GLU A 34 -28.80 -46.81 -0.89
N VAL A 35 -27.64 -46.13 -0.89
CA VAL A 35 -26.76 -46.02 -2.06
C VAL A 35 -26.20 -47.39 -2.49
N LYS A 36 -26.14 -48.37 -1.57
CA LYS A 36 -25.71 -49.76 -1.86
C LYS A 36 -26.85 -50.64 -2.38
N SER A 37 -28.10 -50.17 -2.38
CA SER A 37 -29.25 -50.92 -2.89
C SER A 37 -29.07 -51.23 -4.38
N ASN A 38 -29.56 -52.38 -4.87
CA ASN A 38 -29.52 -52.69 -6.30
C ASN A 38 -30.62 -51.96 -7.10
N ASP A 39 -31.60 -51.34 -6.42
CA ASP A 39 -32.66 -50.58 -7.08
C ASP A 39 -32.14 -49.19 -7.51
N PRO A 40 -32.14 -48.89 -8.83
CA PRO A 40 -31.64 -47.62 -9.33
C PRO A 40 -32.51 -46.42 -8.91
N ASP A 41 -33.80 -46.60 -8.60
CA ASP A 41 -34.66 -45.53 -8.09
C ASP A 41 -34.25 -45.12 -6.67
N VAL A 42 -33.98 -46.11 -5.81
CA VAL A 42 -33.47 -45.91 -4.44
C VAL A 42 -32.10 -45.22 -4.46
N LYS A 43 -31.17 -45.72 -5.29
CA LYS A 43 -29.85 -45.09 -5.46
C LYS A 43 -29.99 -43.63 -5.91
N ALA A 44 -30.83 -43.34 -6.90
CA ALA A 44 -31.00 -41.98 -7.40
C ALA A 44 -31.56 -41.02 -6.34
N VAL A 45 -32.53 -41.46 -5.52
CA VAL A 45 -33.05 -40.67 -4.40
C VAL A 45 -31.98 -40.46 -3.34
N ALA A 46 -31.20 -41.49 -3.01
CA ALA A 46 -30.12 -41.40 -2.04
C ALA A 46 -28.99 -40.45 -2.48
N ILE A 47 -28.60 -40.50 -3.75
CA ILE A 47 -27.64 -39.56 -4.36
C ILE A 47 -28.20 -38.14 -4.38
N SER A 48 -29.50 -37.96 -4.65
CA SER A 48 -30.16 -36.65 -4.58
C SER A 48 -30.14 -36.07 -3.16
N LYS A 49 -30.42 -36.89 -2.14
CA LYS A 49 -30.27 -36.54 -0.72
C LYS A 49 -28.84 -36.14 -0.37
N LEU A 50 -27.86 -36.92 -0.83
CA LEU A 50 -26.44 -36.65 -0.58
C LEU A 50 -25.96 -35.36 -1.27
N THR A 51 -26.44 -35.08 -2.49
CA THR A 51 -26.16 -33.85 -3.23
C THR A 51 -26.63 -32.61 -2.46
N TYR A 52 -27.80 -32.69 -1.81
CA TYR A 52 -28.28 -31.63 -0.92
C TYR A 52 -27.41 -31.47 0.33
N LEU A 53 -27.01 -32.56 0.98
CA LEU A 53 -26.10 -32.50 2.13
C LEU A 53 -24.72 -31.93 1.73
N GLN A 54 -24.24 -32.20 0.52
CA GLN A 54 -23.02 -31.59 0.00
C GLN A 54 -23.16 -30.07 -0.17
N MET A 55 -24.36 -29.55 -0.48
CA MET A 55 -24.60 -28.09 -0.48
C MET A 55 -24.50 -27.48 0.92
N LEU A 56 -24.76 -28.27 1.97
CA LEU A 56 -24.59 -27.87 3.37
C LEU A 56 -23.15 -28.06 3.89
N GLY A 57 -22.24 -28.57 3.06
CA GLY A 57 -20.82 -28.73 3.39
C GLY A 57 -20.39 -30.14 3.83
N TYR A 58 -21.28 -31.14 3.78
CA TYR A 58 -20.93 -32.54 4.11
C TYR A 58 -20.26 -33.26 2.94
N ASP A 59 -19.27 -34.10 3.21
CA ASP A 59 -18.50 -34.80 2.17
C ASP A 59 -19.30 -35.91 1.43
N MET A 60 -19.20 -35.88 0.10
CA MET A 60 -19.79 -36.81 -0.87
C MET A 60 -18.75 -37.64 -1.63
N SER A 61 -17.45 -37.43 -1.41
CA SER A 61 -16.37 -38.06 -2.20
C SER A 61 -16.42 -39.59 -2.20
N TRP A 62 -16.79 -40.20 -1.07
CA TRP A 62 -16.97 -41.65 -0.92
C TRP A 62 -18.07 -42.24 -1.84
N ALA A 63 -19.02 -41.43 -2.32
CA ALA A 63 -20.13 -41.89 -3.17
C ALA A 63 -19.82 -41.79 -4.67
N SER A 64 -18.59 -41.41 -5.06
CA SER A 64 -18.26 -41.07 -6.45
C SER A 64 -18.56 -42.19 -7.45
N PHE A 65 -18.27 -43.44 -7.09
CA PHE A 65 -18.61 -44.60 -7.93
C PHE A 65 -20.13 -44.74 -8.14
N HIS A 66 -20.92 -44.57 -7.08
CA HIS A 66 -22.38 -44.68 -7.14
C HIS A 66 -23.01 -43.54 -7.95
N VAL A 67 -22.38 -42.36 -7.96
CA VAL A 67 -22.77 -41.28 -8.88
C VAL A 67 -22.61 -41.72 -10.33
N VAL A 68 -21.49 -42.38 -10.69
CA VAL A 68 -21.27 -42.92 -12.05
C VAL A 68 -22.31 -44.00 -12.39
N GLU A 69 -22.68 -44.86 -11.44
CA GLU A 69 -23.75 -45.85 -11.66
C GLU A 69 -25.08 -45.16 -11.99
N VAL A 70 -25.45 -44.12 -11.26
CA VAL A 70 -26.69 -43.36 -11.52
C VAL A 70 -26.61 -42.59 -12.84
N MET A 71 -25.43 -42.08 -13.22
CA MET A 71 -25.22 -41.47 -14.56
C MET A 71 -25.45 -42.50 -15.68
N SER A 72 -25.09 -43.76 -15.46
CA SER A 72 -25.25 -44.84 -16.44
C SER A 72 -26.67 -45.38 -16.62
N SER A 73 -27.62 -44.89 -15.81
CA SER A 73 -29.01 -45.35 -15.87
C SER A 73 -29.68 -45.10 -17.22
N ALA A 74 -30.56 -46.02 -17.63
CA ALA A 74 -31.41 -45.86 -18.81
C ALA A 74 -32.54 -44.83 -18.61
N LYS A 75 -32.97 -44.54 -17.37
CA LYS A 75 -34.04 -43.57 -17.10
C LYS A 75 -33.48 -42.16 -17.09
N PHE A 76 -34.03 -41.27 -17.92
CA PHE A 76 -33.61 -39.87 -18.02
C PHE A 76 -33.61 -39.12 -16.68
N LEU A 77 -34.63 -39.33 -15.83
CA LEU A 77 -34.74 -38.65 -14.53
C LEU A 77 -33.58 -39.02 -13.59
N GLN A 78 -33.20 -40.29 -13.54
CA GLN A 78 -32.08 -40.77 -12.73
C GLN A 78 -30.76 -40.27 -13.31
N LYS A 79 -30.57 -40.38 -14.63
CA LYS A 79 -29.40 -39.84 -15.34
C LYS A 79 -29.19 -38.36 -15.05
N ARG A 80 -30.27 -37.56 -15.06
CA ARG A 80 -30.23 -36.13 -14.71
C ARG A 80 -29.72 -35.90 -13.28
N ILE A 81 -30.14 -36.71 -12.31
CA ILE A 81 -29.66 -36.66 -10.93
C ILE A 81 -28.17 -37.04 -10.87
N GLY A 82 -27.77 -38.12 -11.55
CA GLY A 82 -26.37 -38.56 -11.61
C GLY A 82 -25.44 -37.49 -12.17
N TYR A 83 -25.80 -36.88 -13.31
CA TYR A 83 -25.00 -35.80 -13.89
C TYR A 83 -24.97 -34.54 -13.01
N LEU A 84 -26.06 -34.20 -12.33
CA LEU A 84 -26.07 -33.09 -11.36
C LEU A 84 -25.12 -33.37 -10.18
N ALA A 85 -25.23 -34.57 -9.59
CA ALA A 85 -24.35 -35.01 -8.52
C ALA A 85 -22.88 -34.99 -8.97
N ALA A 86 -22.58 -35.45 -10.18
CA ALA A 86 -21.24 -35.39 -10.76
C ALA A 86 -20.73 -33.95 -10.90
N THR A 87 -21.56 -33.01 -11.39
CA THR A 87 -21.15 -31.60 -11.53
C THR A 87 -20.81 -30.91 -10.22
N GLN A 88 -21.38 -31.38 -9.11
CA GLN A 88 -21.15 -30.80 -7.78
C GLN A 88 -20.04 -31.51 -6.99
N SER A 89 -19.91 -32.84 -7.15
CA SER A 89 -19.00 -33.67 -6.35
C SER A 89 -17.67 -33.98 -7.04
N PHE A 90 -17.64 -34.14 -8.36
CA PHE A 90 -16.43 -34.57 -9.05
C PHE A 90 -15.43 -33.42 -9.18
N ARG A 91 -14.18 -33.76 -8.89
CA ARG A 91 -12.99 -32.91 -9.02
C ARG A 91 -12.03 -33.54 -10.03
N GLN A 92 -10.98 -32.83 -10.42
CA GLN A 92 -10.05 -33.33 -11.45
C GLN A 92 -9.27 -34.59 -11.03
N ASP A 93 -9.14 -34.81 -9.72
CA ASP A 93 -8.48 -35.93 -9.06
C ASP A 93 -9.45 -37.08 -8.72
N THR A 94 -10.71 -37.02 -9.15
CA THR A 94 -11.68 -38.08 -8.88
C THR A 94 -11.39 -39.33 -9.72
N ASP A 95 -10.91 -40.40 -9.08
CA ASP A 95 -10.44 -41.64 -9.71
C ASP A 95 -11.43 -42.26 -10.73
N VAL A 96 -12.73 -42.17 -10.43
CA VAL A 96 -13.77 -42.79 -11.26
C VAL A 96 -14.05 -42.03 -12.56
N LEU A 97 -13.47 -40.84 -12.77
CA LEU A 97 -13.67 -40.05 -13.99
C LEU A 97 -13.23 -40.80 -15.25
N MET A 98 -12.17 -41.62 -15.17
CA MET A 98 -11.70 -42.43 -16.29
C MET A 98 -12.76 -43.43 -16.79
N LEU A 99 -13.66 -43.87 -15.92
CA LEU A 99 -14.76 -44.76 -16.28
C LEU A 99 -15.88 -44.04 -17.05
N THR A 100 -15.92 -42.70 -16.97
CA THR A 100 -17.01 -41.91 -17.56
C THR A 100 -16.84 -41.68 -19.06
N THR A 101 -15.65 -41.90 -19.65
CA THR A 101 -15.40 -41.64 -21.08
C THR A 101 -16.37 -42.41 -21.98
N ASN A 102 -16.49 -43.73 -21.78
CA ASN A 102 -17.39 -44.57 -22.58
C ASN A 102 -18.86 -44.26 -22.33
N LEU A 103 -19.20 -43.91 -21.08
CA LEU A 103 -20.55 -43.50 -20.71
C LEU A 103 -20.94 -42.20 -21.43
N LEU A 104 -20.06 -41.20 -21.42
CA LEU A 104 -20.25 -39.94 -22.11
C LEU A 104 -20.37 -40.16 -23.62
N LYS A 105 -19.52 -40.99 -24.24
CA LYS A 105 -19.64 -41.33 -25.67
C LYS A 105 -21.01 -41.91 -26.01
N LYS A 106 -21.49 -42.86 -25.20
CA LYS A 106 -22.83 -43.46 -25.37
C LYS A 106 -23.94 -42.41 -25.25
N ASP A 107 -23.86 -41.54 -24.26
CA ASP A 107 -24.89 -40.52 -24.02
C ASP A 107 -24.87 -39.40 -25.07
N LEU A 108 -23.70 -39.03 -25.59
CA LEU A 108 -23.55 -38.07 -26.69
C LEU A 108 -24.08 -38.61 -28.02
N ALA A 109 -24.04 -39.93 -28.22
CA ALA A 109 -24.60 -40.62 -29.38
C ALA A 109 -26.10 -40.94 -29.25
N SER A 110 -26.75 -40.58 -28.13
CA SER A 110 -28.18 -40.86 -27.92
C SER A 110 -29.07 -40.12 -28.92
N GLY A 111 -30.08 -40.80 -29.46
CA GLY A 111 -31.12 -40.17 -30.29
C GLY A 111 -31.98 -39.16 -29.52
N ASN A 112 -31.97 -39.22 -28.19
CA ASN A 112 -32.66 -38.27 -27.34
C ASN A 112 -31.79 -37.05 -27.05
N HIS A 113 -32.05 -35.94 -27.75
CA HIS A 113 -31.37 -34.67 -27.55
C HIS A 113 -31.35 -34.12 -26.10
N LEU A 114 -32.27 -34.55 -25.22
CA LEU A 114 -32.25 -34.16 -23.81
C LEU A 114 -31.15 -34.90 -23.04
N GLU A 115 -30.91 -36.18 -23.33
CA GLU A 115 -29.80 -36.95 -22.75
C GLU A 115 -28.47 -36.37 -23.18
N VAL A 116 -28.32 -36.10 -24.48
CA VAL A 116 -27.17 -35.38 -25.04
C VAL A 116 -26.98 -34.04 -24.33
N GLY A 117 -28.07 -33.29 -24.11
CA GLY A 117 -28.03 -31.98 -23.45
C GLY A 117 -27.58 -32.01 -21.99
N VAL A 118 -27.92 -33.07 -21.26
CA VAL A 118 -27.50 -33.31 -19.87
C VAL A 118 -26.04 -33.77 -19.84
N ALA A 119 -25.64 -34.69 -20.71
CA ALA A 119 -24.26 -35.17 -20.81
C ALA A 119 -23.29 -34.03 -21.17
N LEU A 120 -23.64 -33.18 -22.14
CA LEU A 120 -22.87 -31.98 -22.48
C LEU A 120 -22.75 -31.02 -21.30
N ASN A 121 -23.83 -30.82 -20.53
CA ASN A 121 -23.78 -29.95 -19.35
C ASN A 121 -22.88 -30.54 -18.25
N GLY A 122 -22.98 -31.84 -18.01
CA GLY A 122 -22.12 -32.56 -17.07
C GLY A 122 -20.65 -32.43 -17.47
N LEU A 123 -20.34 -32.76 -18.73
CA LEU A 123 -18.99 -32.68 -19.29
C LEU A 123 -18.36 -31.30 -19.14
N ALA A 124 -19.13 -30.20 -19.31
CA ALA A 124 -18.61 -28.84 -19.14
C ALA A 124 -17.98 -28.57 -17.75
N HIS A 125 -18.40 -29.30 -16.72
CA HIS A 125 -17.93 -29.15 -15.34
C HIS A 125 -16.87 -30.18 -14.96
N ILE A 126 -17.01 -31.43 -15.45
CA ILE A 126 -16.12 -32.55 -15.07
C ILE A 126 -14.96 -32.80 -16.04
N VAL A 127 -14.80 -31.96 -17.07
CA VAL A 127 -13.78 -32.16 -18.11
C VAL A 127 -12.35 -32.19 -17.53
N THR A 128 -11.66 -33.31 -17.74
CA THR A 128 -10.23 -33.51 -17.50
C THR A 128 -9.45 -33.43 -18.82
N PRO A 129 -8.10 -33.30 -18.79
CA PRO A 129 -7.29 -33.34 -20.00
C PRO A 129 -7.49 -34.61 -20.84
N ASP A 130 -7.67 -35.77 -20.20
CA ASP A 130 -7.88 -37.05 -20.89
C ASP A 130 -9.29 -37.12 -21.51
N LEU A 131 -10.34 -36.75 -20.76
CA LEU A 131 -11.69 -36.64 -21.30
C LEU A 131 -11.78 -35.65 -22.47
N ALA A 132 -11.06 -34.53 -22.36
CA ALA A 132 -10.97 -33.54 -23.43
C ALA A 132 -10.33 -34.12 -24.70
N ARG A 133 -9.24 -34.89 -24.57
CA ARG A 133 -8.57 -35.55 -25.69
C ARG A 133 -9.48 -36.58 -26.36
N ASP A 134 -10.12 -37.43 -25.56
CA ASP A 134 -10.88 -38.60 -26.03
C ASP A 134 -12.23 -38.27 -26.64
N LEU A 135 -12.85 -37.14 -26.24
CA LEU A 135 -14.18 -36.70 -26.69
C LEU A 135 -14.11 -35.54 -27.71
N CYS A 136 -12.92 -35.02 -28.02
CA CYS A 136 -12.77 -33.85 -28.90
C CYS A 136 -13.39 -34.08 -30.27
N GLN A 137 -13.07 -35.20 -30.93
CA GLN A 137 -13.56 -35.49 -32.29
C GLN A 137 -15.09 -35.66 -32.31
N ASP A 138 -15.66 -36.32 -31.30
CA ASP A 138 -17.10 -36.51 -31.15
C ASP A 138 -17.80 -35.15 -31.07
N LEU A 139 -17.35 -34.27 -30.17
CA LEU A 139 -17.92 -32.93 -30.01
C LEU A 139 -17.79 -32.08 -31.28
N VAL A 140 -16.64 -32.12 -31.95
CA VAL A 140 -16.40 -31.37 -33.19
C VAL A 140 -17.28 -31.85 -34.34
N SER A 141 -17.68 -33.13 -34.36
CA SER A 141 -18.68 -33.64 -35.30
C SER A 141 -20.10 -33.13 -34.97
N MET A 142 -20.43 -33.04 -33.69
CA MET A 142 -21.74 -32.60 -33.21
C MET A 142 -22.04 -31.10 -33.44
N LEU A 143 -21.04 -30.31 -33.86
CA LEU A 143 -21.26 -28.95 -34.37
C LEU A 143 -22.19 -28.92 -35.59
N ASN A 144 -22.35 -30.03 -36.31
CA ASN A 144 -23.26 -30.15 -37.45
C ASN A 144 -24.57 -30.87 -37.10
N HIS A 145 -24.88 -31.04 -35.83
CA HIS A 145 -26.11 -31.69 -35.40
C HIS A 145 -27.35 -30.91 -35.89
N SER A 146 -28.40 -31.62 -36.31
CA SER A 146 -29.63 -31.04 -36.89
C SER A 146 -30.31 -30.02 -35.96
N ARG A 147 -30.33 -30.32 -34.65
CA ARG A 147 -30.95 -29.46 -33.63
C ARG A 147 -30.03 -28.35 -33.13
N PRO A 148 -30.44 -27.06 -33.19
CA PRO A 148 -29.68 -25.93 -32.65
C PRO A 148 -29.37 -26.05 -31.14
N TYR A 149 -30.28 -26.65 -30.37
CA TYR A 149 -30.11 -26.89 -28.94
C TYR A 149 -28.83 -27.67 -28.61
N VAL A 150 -28.47 -28.66 -29.44
CA VAL A 150 -27.26 -29.46 -29.27
C VAL A 150 -26.05 -28.64 -29.73
N ARG A 151 -26.11 -28.03 -30.93
CA ARG A 151 -25.01 -27.22 -31.49
C ARG A 151 -24.54 -26.14 -30.52
N LYS A 152 -25.46 -25.35 -29.94
CA LYS A 152 -25.10 -24.28 -28.99
C LYS A 152 -24.43 -24.82 -27.72
N LYS A 153 -24.85 -25.98 -27.21
CA LYS A 153 -24.24 -26.60 -26.02
C LYS A 153 -22.86 -27.15 -26.33
N VAL A 154 -22.70 -27.81 -27.48
CA VAL A 154 -21.40 -28.30 -27.97
C VAL A 154 -20.39 -27.16 -28.05
N VAL A 155 -20.78 -26.01 -28.63
CA VAL A 155 -19.93 -24.81 -28.70
C VAL A 155 -19.44 -24.38 -27.30
N LEU A 156 -20.34 -24.29 -26.32
CA LEU A 156 -19.98 -23.90 -24.95
C LEU A 156 -19.09 -24.94 -24.25
N VAL A 157 -19.31 -26.24 -24.49
CA VAL A 157 -18.45 -27.31 -23.97
C VAL A 157 -17.07 -27.27 -24.60
N LEU A 158 -16.97 -26.99 -25.90
CA LEU A 158 -15.70 -26.85 -26.59
C LEU A 158 -14.81 -25.77 -25.97
N TYR A 159 -15.39 -24.67 -25.49
CA TYR A 159 -14.61 -23.68 -24.72
C TYR A 159 -13.92 -24.30 -23.49
N LYS A 160 -14.67 -25.05 -22.67
CA LYS A 160 -14.10 -25.73 -21.50
C LYS A 160 -13.07 -26.78 -21.89
N LEU A 161 -13.31 -27.50 -23.00
CA LEU A 161 -12.37 -28.44 -23.58
C LEU A 161 -11.06 -27.76 -23.98
N PHE A 162 -11.10 -26.62 -24.66
CA PHE A 162 -9.90 -25.87 -25.07
C PHE A 162 -9.08 -25.37 -23.88
N LEU A 163 -9.70 -25.12 -22.73
CA LEU A 163 -8.97 -24.76 -21.51
C LEU A 163 -8.18 -25.94 -20.91
N LYS A 164 -8.61 -27.18 -21.15
CA LYS A 164 -7.96 -28.41 -20.65
C LYS A 164 -7.04 -29.05 -21.69
N PHE A 165 -7.38 -28.95 -22.96
CA PHE A 165 -6.62 -29.49 -24.09
C PHE A 165 -6.50 -28.42 -25.20
N PRO A 166 -5.53 -27.49 -25.10
CA PRO A 166 -5.42 -26.34 -26.02
C PRO A 166 -5.16 -26.72 -27.48
N GLU A 167 -4.52 -27.86 -27.74
CA GLU A 167 -4.20 -28.32 -29.10
C GLU A 167 -5.45 -28.54 -29.96
N ALA A 168 -6.57 -28.94 -29.33
CA ALA A 168 -7.85 -29.12 -29.99
C ALA A 168 -8.38 -27.83 -30.64
N LEU A 169 -7.99 -26.65 -30.14
CA LEU A 169 -8.46 -25.39 -30.70
C LEU A 169 -8.06 -25.24 -32.16
N ARG A 170 -6.80 -25.53 -32.52
CA ARG A 170 -6.30 -25.37 -33.89
C ARG A 170 -7.08 -26.25 -34.88
N LEU A 171 -7.39 -27.48 -34.47
CA LEU A 171 -8.13 -28.45 -35.29
C LEU A 171 -9.61 -28.07 -35.43
N SER A 172 -10.21 -27.52 -34.37
CA SER A 172 -11.65 -27.24 -34.30
C SER A 172 -12.04 -25.85 -34.80
N PHE A 173 -11.07 -24.92 -34.86
CA PHE A 173 -11.33 -23.51 -35.13
C PHE A 173 -12.00 -23.23 -36.48
N PRO A 174 -11.63 -23.88 -37.61
CA PRO A 174 -12.31 -23.68 -38.89
C PRO A 174 -13.81 -23.98 -38.81
N ARG A 175 -14.17 -25.12 -38.19
CA ARG A 175 -15.57 -25.50 -37.97
C ARG A 175 -16.28 -24.56 -37.02
N LEU A 176 -15.61 -24.09 -35.97
CA LEU A 176 -16.18 -23.11 -35.05
C LEU A 176 -16.47 -21.78 -35.77
N LYS A 177 -15.57 -21.34 -36.65
CA LYS A 177 -15.72 -20.13 -37.47
C LYS A 177 -16.94 -20.21 -38.39
N GLU A 178 -17.17 -21.34 -39.05
CA GLU A 178 -18.36 -21.55 -39.90
C GLU A 178 -19.68 -21.36 -39.12
N LYS A 179 -19.68 -21.64 -37.81
CA LYS A 179 -20.87 -21.47 -36.96
C LYS A 179 -21.15 -20.04 -36.52
N LEU A 180 -20.31 -19.07 -36.90
CA LEU A 180 -20.66 -17.65 -36.79
C LEU A 180 -21.86 -17.30 -37.69
N ASP A 181 -21.96 -17.97 -38.84
CA ASP A 181 -23.02 -17.78 -39.84
C ASP A 181 -24.13 -18.84 -39.70
N ASP A 182 -24.31 -19.43 -38.51
CA ASP A 182 -25.36 -20.43 -38.25
C ASP A 182 -26.77 -19.80 -38.41
N PRO A 183 -27.73 -20.51 -39.03
CA PRO A 183 -29.09 -19.98 -39.24
C PRO A 183 -29.83 -19.70 -37.94
N ASP A 184 -29.46 -20.35 -36.83
CA ASP A 184 -30.04 -20.09 -35.52
C ASP A 184 -29.23 -19.02 -34.75
N PRO A 185 -29.80 -17.85 -34.43
CA PRO A 185 -29.08 -16.77 -33.74
C PRO A 185 -28.53 -17.18 -32.36
N SER A 186 -29.13 -18.18 -31.69
CA SER A 186 -28.66 -18.63 -30.38
C SER A 186 -27.35 -19.42 -30.48
N VAL A 187 -27.13 -20.14 -31.59
CA VAL A 187 -25.86 -20.81 -31.88
C VAL A 187 -24.78 -19.77 -32.21
N ALA A 188 -25.07 -18.82 -33.11
CA ALA A 188 -24.14 -17.74 -33.44
C ALA A 188 -23.73 -16.93 -32.18
N CYS A 189 -24.67 -16.64 -31.29
CA CYS A 189 -24.39 -15.97 -30.01
C CYS A 189 -23.47 -16.81 -29.10
N ALA A 190 -23.68 -18.13 -29.03
CA ALA A 190 -22.78 -19.02 -28.28
C ALA A 190 -21.37 -19.03 -28.88
N VAL A 191 -21.24 -19.03 -30.21
CA VAL A 191 -19.96 -18.99 -30.91
C VAL A 191 -19.24 -17.68 -30.66
N VAL A 192 -19.91 -16.54 -30.81
CA VAL A 192 -19.36 -15.22 -30.46
C VAL A 192 -18.91 -15.19 -29.01
N ASN A 193 -19.70 -15.72 -28.07
CA ASN A 193 -19.28 -15.79 -26.67
C ASN A 193 -17.96 -16.55 -26.49
N VAL A 194 -17.85 -17.74 -27.06
CA VAL A 194 -16.62 -18.56 -26.96
C VAL A 194 -15.44 -17.86 -27.61
N ILE A 195 -15.63 -17.27 -28.80
CA ILE A 195 -14.57 -16.53 -29.49
C ILE A 195 -14.12 -15.33 -28.65
N CYS A 196 -15.04 -14.55 -28.09
CA CYS A 196 -14.70 -13.44 -27.21
C CYS A 196 -13.92 -13.88 -25.97
N GLU A 197 -14.31 -14.99 -25.32
CA GLU A 197 -13.57 -15.53 -24.16
C GLU A 197 -12.14 -15.98 -24.55
N LEU A 198 -11.99 -16.67 -25.69
CA LEU A 198 -10.69 -17.11 -26.18
C LEU A 198 -9.79 -15.93 -26.60
N ALA A 199 -10.39 -14.94 -27.27
CA ALA A 199 -9.69 -13.77 -27.75
C ALA A 199 -9.25 -12.82 -26.63
N ARG A 200 -9.87 -12.85 -25.44
CA ARG A 200 -9.35 -12.12 -24.26
C ARG A 200 -7.95 -12.58 -23.87
N LYS A 201 -7.60 -13.85 -24.09
CA LYS A 201 -6.25 -14.37 -23.81
C LYS A 201 -5.26 -14.02 -24.92
N ASN A 202 -5.65 -14.21 -26.18
CA ASN A 202 -4.78 -14.01 -27.34
C ASN A 202 -5.52 -13.30 -28.50
N PRO A 203 -5.71 -11.96 -28.43
CA PRO A 203 -6.56 -11.25 -29.39
C PRO A 203 -6.03 -11.28 -30.83
N LYS A 204 -4.69 -11.29 -31.01
CA LYS A 204 -4.02 -11.31 -32.33
C LYS A 204 -4.52 -12.42 -33.26
N ASN A 205 -4.81 -13.61 -32.73
CA ASN A 205 -5.22 -14.77 -33.53
C ASN A 205 -6.61 -14.61 -34.17
N TYR A 206 -7.42 -13.68 -33.67
CA TYR A 206 -8.81 -13.51 -34.07
C TYR A 206 -9.04 -12.29 -34.98
N LEU A 207 -7.98 -11.58 -35.38
CA LEU A 207 -8.07 -10.44 -36.30
C LEU A 207 -8.73 -10.81 -37.64
N SER A 208 -8.49 -12.04 -38.12
CA SER A 208 -9.09 -12.54 -39.36
C SER A 208 -10.63 -12.66 -39.31
N LEU A 209 -11.23 -12.64 -38.11
CA LEU A 209 -12.68 -12.66 -37.91
C LEU A 209 -13.32 -11.27 -37.90
N ALA A 210 -12.52 -10.20 -37.89
CA ALA A 210 -13.03 -8.83 -37.80
C ALA A 210 -14.11 -8.50 -38.86
N PRO A 211 -14.00 -8.91 -40.15
CA PRO A 211 -15.04 -8.64 -41.15
C PRO A 211 -16.39 -9.30 -40.80
N GLN A 212 -16.39 -10.56 -40.37
CA GLN A 212 -17.61 -11.29 -39.98
C GLN A 212 -18.24 -10.66 -38.74
N LEU A 213 -17.43 -10.38 -37.72
CA LEU A 213 -17.89 -9.72 -36.49
C LEU A 213 -18.44 -8.31 -36.75
N PHE A 214 -17.87 -7.58 -37.72
CA PHE A 214 -18.34 -6.26 -38.12
C PHE A 214 -19.69 -6.33 -38.84
N SER A 215 -19.90 -7.34 -39.70
CA SER A 215 -21.21 -7.58 -40.30
C SER A 215 -22.26 -7.84 -39.22
N ILE A 216 -21.95 -8.70 -38.25
CA ILE A 216 -22.86 -9.02 -37.14
C ILE A 216 -23.17 -7.78 -36.30
N LEU A 217 -22.18 -6.92 -36.04
CA LEU A 217 -22.37 -5.66 -35.30
C LEU A 217 -23.44 -4.76 -35.96
N ASN A 218 -23.46 -4.70 -37.29
CA ASN A 218 -24.39 -3.84 -38.02
C ASN A 218 -25.78 -4.48 -38.25
N THR A 219 -25.89 -5.80 -38.23
CA THR A 219 -27.15 -6.51 -38.51
C THR A 219 -27.89 -6.93 -37.24
N SER A 220 -27.18 -7.18 -36.13
CA SER A 220 -27.78 -7.70 -34.90
C SER A 220 -28.45 -6.62 -34.07
N THR A 221 -29.62 -6.92 -33.52
CA THR A 221 -30.33 -6.08 -32.54
C THR A 221 -30.12 -6.55 -31.09
N ASN A 222 -29.37 -7.64 -30.88
CA ASN A 222 -29.18 -8.22 -29.56
C ASN A 222 -28.07 -7.50 -28.77
N ASN A 223 -28.47 -6.66 -27.81
CA ASN A 223 -27.56 -5.90 -26.95
C ASN A 223 -26.44 -6.75 -26.32
N TRP A 224 -26.73 -7.97 -25.86
CA TRP A 224 -25.71 -8.85 -25.24
C TRP A 224 -24.65 -9.32 -26.23
N MET A 225 -25.05 -9.53 -27.47
CA MET A 225 -24.14 -9.91 -28.55
C MET A 225 -23.28 -8.70 -28.96
N LEU A 226 -23.91 -7.53 -29.12
CA LEU A 226 -23.24 -6.27 -29.46
C LEU A 226 -22.17 -5.92 -28.40
N ILE A 227 -22.51 -6.00 -27.11
CA ILE A 227 -21.56 -5.78 -26.00
C ILE A 227 -20.32 -6.68 -26.13
N LYS A 228 -20.50 -7.97 -26.42
CA LYS A 228 -19.37 -8.91 -26.54
C LYS A 228 -18.49 -8.62 -27.74
N ILE A 229 -19.09 -8.25 -28.87
CA ILE A 229 -18.38 -7.91 -30.09
C ILE A 229 -17.62 -6.59 -29.91
N ILE A 230 -18.25 -5.58 -29.32
CA ILE A 230 -17.64 -4.28 -29.03
C ILE A 230 -16.45 -4.45 -28.07
N LYS A 231 -16.60 -5.22 -26.98
CA LYS A 231 -15.50 -5.61 -26.09
C LYS A 231 -14.32 -6.21 -26.83
N LEU A 232 -14.60 -7.17 -27.72
CA LEU A 232 -13.58 -7.83 -28.52
C LEU A 232 -12.88 -6.82 -29.44
N PHE A 233 -13.63 -5.96 -30.12
CA PHE A 233 -13.07 -4.90 -30.95
C PHE A 233 -12.20 -3.92 -30.15
N GLY A 234 -12.55 -3.61 -28.90
CA GLY A 234 -11.69 -2.85 -28.00
C GLY A 234 -10.32 -3.49 -27.79
N ALA A 235 -10.25 -4.82 -27.70
CA ALA A 235 -9.00 -5.56 -27.59
C ALA A 235 -8.24 -5.71 -28.93
N LEU A 236 -8.95 -5.74 -30.06
CA LEU A 236 -8.36 -5.86 -31.41
C LEU A 236 -7.82 -4.53 -31.94
N THR A 237 -8.42 -3.41 -31.55
CA THR A 237 -8.11 -2.08 -32.10
C THR A 237 -6.65 -1.64 -31.84
N PRO A 238 -6.07 -1.82 -30.64
CA PRO A 238 -4.66 -1.51 -30.40
C PRO A 238 -3.68 -2.34 -31.25
N LEU A 239 -4.12 -3.50 -31.76
CA LEU A 239 -3.31 -4.37 -32.61
C LEU A 239 -3.37 -4.00 -34.09
N GLU A 240 -4.51 -3.50 -34.56
CA GLU A 240 -4.73 -3.05 -35.94
C GLU A 240 -5.44 -1.68 -35.93
N PRO A 241 -4.69 -0.56 -35.82
CA PRO A 241 -5.27 0.78 -35.67
C PRO A 241 -6.17 1.22 -36.84
N ARG A 242 -6.01 0.62 -38.03
CA ARG A 242 -6.87 0.89 -39.20
C ARG A 242 -8.32 0.45 -38.96
N LEU A 243 -8.54 -0.55 -38.12
CA LEU A 243 -9.86 -1.05 -37.76
C LEU A 243 -10.67 0.00 -36.99
N ALA A 244 -10.00 0.79 -36.14
CA ALA A 244 -10.63 1.85 -35.35
C ALA A 244 -11.44 2.82 -36.22
N LYS A 245 -10.86 3.27 -37.34
CA LYS A 245 -11.52 4.23 -38.25
C LYS A 245 -12.81 3.68 -38.84
N LYS A 246 -12.90 2.36 -39.05
CA LYS A 246 -14.12 1.69 -39.55
C LYS A 246 -15.15 1.43 -38.46
N LEU A 247 -14.70 1.22 -37.22
CA LEU A 247 -15.56 0.95 -36.06
C LEU A 247 -16.15 2.22 -35.43
N LEU A 248 -15.45 3.35 -35.54
CA LEU A 248 -15.87 4.61 -34.94
C LEU A 248 -17.28 5.04 -35.38
N PRO A 249 -17.66 5.05 -36.68
CA PRO A 249 -19.00 5.43 -37.10
C PRO A 249 -20.13 4.60 -36.47
N PRO A 250 -20.15 3.24 -36.56
CA PRO A 250 -21.23 2.46 -35.95
C PRO A 250 -21.23 2.54 -34.41
N ILE A 251 -20.06 2.59 -33.76
CA ILE A 251 -20.01 2.74 -32.30
C ILE A 251 -20.54 4.11 -31.87
N THR A 252 -20.20 5.19 -32.59
CA THR A 252 -20.70 6.54 -32.30
C THR A 252 -22.21 6.62 -32.50
N GLN A 253 -22.74 6.00 -33.57
CA GLN A 253 -24.18 5.90 -33.78
C GLN A 253 -24.87 5.17 -32.62
N HIS A 254 -24.31 4.07 -32.12
CA HIS A 254 -24.83 3.40 -30.92
C HIS A 254 -24.76 4.28 -29.67
N ILE A 255 -23.68 5.03 -29.43
CA ILE A 255 -23.56 5.98 -28.29
C ILE A 255 -24.67 7.05 -28.35
N GLN A 256 -25.02 7.51 -29.54
CA GLN A 256 -26.05 8.51 -29.73
C GLN A 256 -27.46 7.96 -29.54
N THR A 257 -27.75 6.78 -30.10
CA THR A 257 -29.12 6.27 -30.29
C THR A 257 -29.56 5.25 -29.24
N THR A 258 -28.63 4.56 -28.56
CA THR A 258 -29.03 3.47 -27.65
C THR A 258 -29.61 4.00 -26.35
N HIS A 259 -30.71 3.38 -25.90
CA HIS A 259 -31.30 3.60 -24.58
C HIS A 259 -30.80 2.59 -23.54
N ALA A 260 -30.11 1.52 -23.97
CA ALA A 260 -29.60 0.50 -23.06
C ALA A 260 -28.29 0.96 -22.41
N MET A 261 -28.33 1.29 -21.11
CA MET A 261 -27.16 1.80 -20.36
C MET A 261 -25.95 0.87 -20.42
N SER A 262 -26.15 -0.46 -20.42
CA SER A 262 -25.06 -1.44 -20.52
C SER A 262 -24.34 -1.41 -21.86
N LEU A 263 -25.08 -1.25 -22.97
CA LEU A 263 -24.49 -1.11 -24.30
C LEU A 263 -23.83 0.26 -24.46
N LEU A 264 -24.48 1.32 -23.98
CA LEU A 264 -23.92 2.68 -23.99
C LEU A 264 -22.58 2.74 -23.27
N TYR A 265 -22.52 2.18 -22.06
CA TYR A 265 -21.28 2.10 -21.29
C TYR A 265 -20.20 1.34 -22.07
N GLU A 266 -20.54 0.19 -22.64
CA GLU A 266 -19.55 -0.62 -23.33
C GLU A 266 -18.98 0.06 -24.58
N CYS A 267 -19.82 0.77 -25.33
CA CYS A 267 -19.39 1.58 -26.45
C CYS A 267 -18.40 2.67 -26.00
N ILE A 268 -18.73 3.40 -24.94
CA ILE A 268 -17.85 4.44 -24.38
C ILE A 268 -16.55 3.83 -23.86
N HIS A 269 -16.64 2.74 -23.10
CA HIS A 269 -15.49 2.02 -22.56
C HIS A 269 -14.53 1.55 -23.65
N THR A 270 -15.08 1.03 -24.75
CA THR A 270 -14.32 0.57 -25.90
C THR A 270 -13.67 1.71 -26.67
N VAL A 271 -14.34 2.85 -26.82
CA VAL A 271 -13.76 4.06 -27.42
C VAL A 271 -12.53 4.52 -26.62
N ILE A 272 -12.60 4.47 -25.29
CA ILE A 272 -11.49 4.84 -24.40
C ILE A 272 -10.36 3.80 -24.46
N THR A 273 -10.66 2.53 -24.17
CA THR A 273 -9.66 1.46 -24.04
C THR A 273 -9.05 1.02 -25.37
N GLY A 274 -9.83 1.09 -26.46
CA GLY A 274 -9.35 0.82 -27.81
C GLY A 274 -8.45 1.91 -28.38
N GLY A 275 -8.12 2.95 -27.60
CA GLY A 275 -7.28 4.07 -28.04
C GLY A 275 -7.93 4.91 -29.14
N MET A 276 -9.25 4.81 -29.32
CA MET A 276 -9.95 5.45 -30.43
C MET A 276 -10.05 6.97 -30.24
N LEU A 277 -9.99 7.44 -28.98
CA LEU A 277 -9.86 8.85 -28.67
C LEU A 277 -8.53 9.42 -29.20
N ASN A 278 -7.43 8.66 -29.20
CA ASN A 278 -6.12 9.19 -29.59
C ASN A 278 -5.91 9.26 -31.11
N LEU A 279 -6.89 8.87 -31.93
CA LEU A 279 -6.80 8.88 -33.38
C LEU A 279 -7.15 10.28 -33.91
N GLY A 280 -6.15 11.02 -34.37
CA GLY A 280 -6.26 12.43 -34.74
C GLY A 280 -7.40 12.77 -35.72
N GLY A 281 -7.97 13.98 -35.53
CA GLY A 281 -9.00 14.59 -36.39
C GLY A 281 -10.24 15.06 -35.61
N ASN A 282 -10.84 14.17 -34.82
CA ASN A 282 -12.10 14.41 -34.07
C ASN A 282 -12.06 13.88 -32.61
N SER A 283 -10.86 13.75 -32.02
CA SER A 283 -10.67 13.23 -30.64
C SER A 283 -11.54 13.95 -29.62
N ASP A 284 -11.43 15.28 -29.60
CA ASP A 284 -12.01 16.11 -28.53
C ASP A 284 -13.54 16.13 -28.61
N SER A 285 -14.13 16.10 -29.81
CA SER A 285 -15.58 16.08 -29.98
C SER A 285 -16.19 14.75 -29.57
N LEU A 286 -15.52 13.64 -29.87
CA LEU A 286 -15.92 12.31 -29.42
C LEU A 286 -15.75 12.15 -27.90
N ALA A 287 -14.64 12.64 -27.34
CA ALA A 287 -14.41 12.65 -25.90
C ALA A 287 -15.49 13.49 -25.18
N ALA A 288 -15.81 14.68 -25.69
CA ALA A 288 -16.87 15.52 -25.14
C ALA A 288 -18.23 14.83 -25.20
N MET A 289 -18.56 14.12 -26.29
CA MET A 289 -19.79 13.33 -26.38
C MET A 289 -19.83 12.20 -25.34
N CYS A 290 -18.72 11.48 -25.16
CA CYS A 290 -18.60 10.41 -24.18
C CYS A 290 -18.79 10.95 -22.75
N VAL A 291 -18.10 12.03 -22.39
CA VAL A 291 -18.22 12.66 -21.07
C VAL A 291 -19.65 13.17 -20.82
N ASN A 292 -20.28 13.82 -21.82
CA ASN A 292 -21.67 14.26 -21.72
C ASN A 292 -22.66 13.10 -21.56
N LYS A 293 -22.44 11.96 -22.22
CA LYS A 293 -23.26 10.76 -22.03
C LYS A 293 -23.00 10.11 -20.66
N LEU A 294 -21.76 10.10 -20.17
CA LEU A 294 -21.41 9.62 -18.83
C LEU A 294 -22.02 10.48 -17.72
N ARG A 295 -22.27 11.77 -17.97
CA ARG A 295 -23.03 12.62 -17.03
C ARG A 295 -24.38 12.01 -16.68
N ILE A 296 -25.09 11.43 -17.65
CA ILE A 296 -26.39 10.77 -17.44
C ILE A 296 -26.26 9.63 -16.43
N PHE A 297 -25.14 8.90 -16.43
CA PHE A 297 -24.88 7.82 -15.47
C PHE A 297 -24.67 8.34 -14.04
N LEU A 298 -24.06 9.52 -13.90
CA LEU A 298 -23.81 10.12 -12.58
C LEU A 298 -25.07 10.75 -11.96
N GLU A 299 -25.97 11.25 -12.79
CA GLU A 299 -27.25 11.84 -12.37
C GLU A 299 -28.34 10.79 -12.12
N ASP A 300 -28.10 9.54 -12.52
CA ASP A 300 -29.04 8.43 -12.34
C ASP A 300 -29.26 8.08 -10.85
N THR A 301 -30.42 7.52 -10.53
CA THR A 301 -30.74 7.07 -9.17
C THR A 301 -30.05 5.74 -8.83
N ASP A 302 -29.70 4.92 -9.82
CA ASP A 302 -28.99 3.66 -9.63
C ASP A 302 -27.51 3.90 -9.28
N GLN A 303 -27.13 3.48 -8.08
CA GLN A 303 -25.76 3.53 -7.57
C GLN A 303 -24.77 2.78 -8.48
N ASN A 304 -25.19 1.68 -9.11
CA ASN A 304 -24.33 0.92 -10.00
C ASN A 304 -23.96 1.73 -11.25
N LEU A 305 -24.91 2.52 -11.79
CA LEU A 305 -24.66 3.39 -12.93
C LEU A 305 -23.70 4.52 -12.56
N LYS A 306 -23.89 5.15 -11.40
CA LYS A 306 -22.95 6.17 -10.89
C LYS A 306 -21.54 5.62 -10.76
N TYR A 307 -21.39 4.46 -10.12
CA TYR A 307 -20.08 3.81 -9.92
C TYR A 307 -19.37 3.54 -11.25
N VAL A 308 -20.10 2.95 -12.20
CA VAL A 308 -19.57 2.60 -13.52
C VAL A 308 -19.25 3.86 -14.34
N GLY A 309 -20.06 4.92 -14.21
CA GLY A 309 -19.81 6.24 -14.81
C GLY A 309 -18.52 6.88 -14.31
N LEU A 310 -18.30 6.90 -12.99
CA LEU A 310 -17.07 7.39 -12.36
C LEU A 310 -15.84 6.61 -12.85
N LEU A 311 -15.96 5.28 -12.97
CA LEU A 311 -14.87 4.43 -13.47
C LEU A 311 -14.47 4.76 -14.92
N ALA A 312 -15.44 5.08 -15.79
CA ALA A 312 -15.14 5.50 -17.16
C ALA A 312 -14.52 6.90 -17.21
N LEU A 313 -15.01 7.86 -16.42
CA LEU A 313 -14.43 9.20 -16.35
C LEU A 313 -12.98 9.16 -15.85
N ALA A 314 -12.67 8.29 -14.89
CA ALA A 314 -11.31 8.11 -14.39
C ALA A 314 -10.33 7.67 -15.47
N LYS A 315 -10.79 6.90 -16.48
CA LYS A 315 -9.97 6.51 -17.64
C LYS A 315 -9.81 7.62 -18.68
N ILE A 316 -10.77 8.56 -18.77
CA ILE A 316 -10.68 9.71 -19.68
C ILE A 316 -9.78 10.80 -19.09
N LEU A 317 -9.79 10.97 -17.77
CA LEU A 317 -9.12 12.05 -17.05
C LEU A 317 -7.64 12.29 -17.43
N PRO A 318 -6.79 11.26 -17.61
CA PRO A 318 -5.38 11.47 -17.97
C PRO A 318 -5.18 12.10 -19.36
N THR A 319 -6.11 11.86 -20.29
CA THR A 319 -5.99 12.36 -21.68
C THR A 319 -6.74 13.68 -21.87
N HIS A 320 -7.93 13.83 -21.28
CA HIS A 320 -8.80 14.99 -21.45
C HIS A 320 -9.26 15.58 -20.10
N PRO A 321 -8.35 16.10 -19.27
CA PRO A 321 -8.68 16.57 -17.92
C PRO A 321 -9.64 17.76 -17.90
N LYS A 322 -9.57 18.63 -18.92
CA LYS A 322 -10.43 19.81 -19.05
C LYS A 322 -11.91 19.42 -19.19
N LEU A 323 -12.23 18.45 -20.05
CA LEU A 323 -13.60 18.00 -20.29
C LEU A 323 -14.21 17.34 -19.04
N VAL A 324 -13.44 16.53 -18.33
CA VAL A 324 -13.92 15.93 -17.07
C VAL A 324 -14.14 17.01 -16.00
N SER A 325 -13.29 18.03 -15.97
CA SER A 325 -13.39 19.15 -15.02
C SER A 325 -14.64 20.02 -15.21
N GLU A 326 -15.26 20.03 -16.39
CA GLU A 326 -16.55 20.72 -16.63
C GLU A 326 -17.69 20.11 -15.81
N HIS A 327 -17.58 18.84 -15.42
CA HIS A 327 -18.58 18.11 -14.62
C HIS A 327 -18.19 17.99 -13.14
N LYS A 328 -17.24 18.81 -12.66
CA LYS A 328 -16.76 18.79 -11.27
C LYS A 328 -17.89 18.86 -10.24
N ASP A 329 -18.95 19.59 -10.52
CA ASP A 329 -20.03 19.83 -9.55
C ASP A 329 -20.80 18.53 -9.24
N ILE A 330 -20.99 17.66 -10.23
CA ILE A 330 -21.66 16.37 -10.06
C ILE A 330 -20.70 15.37 -9.40
N ILE A 331 -19.42 15.38 -9.79
CA ILE A 331 -18.39 14.54 -9.21
C ILE A 331 -18.20 14.85 -7.72
N LEU A 332 -18.19 16.13 -7.34
CA LEU A 332 -18.10 16.55 -5.94
C LEU A 332 -19.35 16.15 -5.13
N LYS A 333 -20.55 16.14 -5.74
CA LYS A 333 -21.76 15.60 -5.10
C LYS A 333 -21.66 14.09 -4.86
N CYS A 334 -20.94 13.35 -5.68
CA CYS A 334 -20.72 11.91 -5.46
C CYS A 334 -19.85 11.62 -4.22
N ILE A 335 -19.13 12.60 -3.68
CA ILE A 335 -18.41 12.45 -2.40
C ILE A 335 -19.39 12.39 -1.22
N ASP A 336 -20.60 12.95 -1.38
CA ASP A 336 -21.69 12.89 -0.39
C ASP A 336 -22.58 11.65 -0.57
N ASP A 337 -22.29 10.75 -1.50
CA ASP A 337 -23.15 9.59 -1.77
C ASP A 337 -23.19 8.62 -0.56
N PRO A 338 -24.34 8.02 -0.22
CA PRO A 338 -24.42 7.04 0.86
C PRO A 338 -23.54 5.79 0.63
N ASP A 339 -23.24 5.43 -0.62
CA ASP A 339 -22.37 4.29 -0.93
C ASP A 339 -20.89 4.67 -0.82
N ILE A 340 -20.16 3.99 0.07
CA ILE A 340 -18.71 4.16 0.26
C ILE A 340 -17.91 3.89 -1.02
N SER A 341 -18.34 2.95 -1.85
CA SER A 341 -17.66 2.59 -3.11
C SER A 341 -17.72 3.74 -4.11
N ILE A 342 -18.85 4.45 -4.17
CA ILE A 342 -19.03 5.63 -5.03
C ILE A 342 -18.15 6.77 -4.51
N ARG A 343 -18.16 7.01 -3.20
CA ARG A 343 -17.34 8.04 -2.56
C ARG A 343 -15.84 7.85 -2.85
N LEU A 344 -15.33 6.63 -2.69
CA LEU A 344 -13.93 6.31 -2.99
C LEU A 344 -13.59 6.55 -4.47
N ARG A 345 -14.47 6.16 -5.41
CA ARG A 345 -14.25 6.44 -6.84
C ARG A 345 -14.34 7.92 -7.18
N ALA A 346 -15.19 8.68 -6.52
CA ALA A 346 -15.24 10.12 -6.67
C ALA A 346 -13.93 10.78 -6.16
N LEU A 347 -13.40 10.34 -5.02
CA LEU A 347 -12.11 10.82 -4.49
C LEU A 347 -10.94 10.53 -5.43
N ASP A 348 -10.91 9.35 -6.06
CA ASP A 348 -9.90 9.01 -7.08
C ASP A 348 -9.89 10.05 -8.20
N LEU A 349 -11.09 10.37 -8.71
CA LEU A 349 -11.29 11.29 -9.83
C LEU A 349 -10.97 12.74 -9.47
N VAL A 350 -11.42 13.19 -8.29
CA VAL A 350 -11.21 14.56 -7.79
C VAL A 350 -9.75 14.93 -7.79
N VAL A 351 -8.86 14.02 -7.43
CA VAL A 351 -7.42 14.29 -7.38
C VAL A 351 -6.77 14.45 -8.73
N GLY A 352 -7.16 13.66 -9.72
CA GLY A 352 -6.63 13.88 -11.06
C GLY A 352 -7.19 15.16 -11.70
N MET A 353 -8.26 15.73 -11.17
CA MET A 353 -8.84 17.01 -11.62
C MET A 353 -8.20 18.24 -10.96
N VAL A 354 -7.36 18.06 -9.94
CA VAL A 354 -6.75 19.19 -9.24
C VAL A 354 -5.70 19.89 -10.11
N ASN A 355 -5.76 21.21 -10.10
CA ASN A 355 -4.81 22.13 -10.69
C ASN A 355 -4.62 23.34 -9.76
N LYS A 356 -3.68 24.23 -10.12
CA LYS A 356 -3.36 25.44 -9.33
C LYS A 356 -4.57 26.35 -9.05
N LYS A 357 -5.61 26.32 -9.88
CA LYS A 357 -6.78 27.21 -9.76
C LYS A 357 -7.86 26.65 -8.84
N ASN A 358 -8.04 25.33 -8.78
CA ASN A 358 -9.13 24.69 -8.03
C ASN A 358 -8.65 23.94 -6.77
N CYS A 359 -7.33 23.83 -6.54
CA CYS A 359 -6.75 23.11 -5.41
C CYS A 359 -7.34 23.55 -4.06
N THR A 360 -7.38 24.85 -3.81
CA THR A 360 -7.89 25.41 -2.55
C THR A 360 -9.37 25.06 -2.32
N ASP A 361 -10.21 25.17 -3.35
CA ASP A 361 -11.65 24.90 -3.25
C ASP A 361 -11.93 23.41 -3.02
N ILE A 362 -11.20 22.54 -3.72
CA ILE A 362 -11.31 21.08 -3.56
C ILE A 362 -10.87 20.66 -2.16
N VAL A 363 -9.73 21.17 -1.68
CA VAL A 363 -9.25 20.86 -0.31
C VAL A 363 -10.25 21.35 0.73
N LYS A 364 -10.78 22.58 0.61
CA LYS A 364 -11.85 23.07 1.50
C LYS A 364 -13.08 22.16 1.50
N ARG A 365 -13.50 21.68 0.32
CA ARG A 365 -14.61 20.72 0.21
C ARG A 365 -14.29 19.42 0.94
N LEU A 366 -13.12 18.83 0.71
CA LEU A 366 -12.69 17.60 1.38
C LEU A 366 -12.61 17.77 2.91
N MET A 367 -12.06 18.90 3.38
CA MET A 367 -12.01 19.24 4.81
C MET A 367 -13.40 19.35 5.43
N SER A 368 -14.39 19.89 4.69
CA SER A 368 -15.78 20.00 5.19
C SER A 368 -16.42 18.64 5.52
N HIS A 369 -15.97 17.56 4.90
CA HIS A 369 -16.45 16.21 5.23
C HIS A 369 -15.86 15.65 6.52
N LEU A 370 -14.67 16.13 6.93
CA LEU A 370 -14.03 15.71 8.18
C LEU A 370 -14.64 16.45 9.38
N LEU A 371 -15.22 17.63 9.15
CA LEU A 371 -15.93 18.44 10.15
C LEU A 371 -17.34 17.89 10.42
N PRO A 372 -17.86 17.99 11.65
CA PRO A 372 -19.23 17.62 11.97
C PRO A 372 -20.21 18.59 11.30
N SER A 373 -21.36 18.08 10.86
CA SER A 373 -22.45 18.87 10.30
C SER A 373 -23.03 19.83 11.36
N SER A 374 -22.49 21.04 11.43
CA SER A 374 -23.03 22.23 12.10
C SER A 374 -23.85 21.96 13.37
N ASN A 375 -23.19 21.62 14.48
CA ASN A 375 -23.73 21.74 15.84
C ASN A 375 -22.58 21.63 16.88
N SER A 376 -21.57 22.48 16.76
CA SER A 376 -20.57 22.67 17.82
C SER A 376 -20.81 24.03 18.49
N ASP A 377 -20.97 24.03 19.81
CA ASP A 377 -21.01 25.23 20.65
C ASP A 377 -19.84 26.17 20.31
N PRO A 378 -20.07 27.49 20.24
CA PRO A 378 -19.05 28.48 19.88
C PRO A 378 -17.92 28.65 20.93
N THR A 379 -17.89 27.82 21.98
CA THR A 379 -16.90 27.85 23.07
C THR A 379 -15.72 26.91 22.87
N THR A 380 -15.78 25.99 21.90
CA THR A 380 -14.64 25.11 21.55
C THR A 380 -13.96 25.64 20.28
N SER A 381 -12.66 25.95 20.37
CA SER A 381 -11.85 26.47 19.25
C SER A 381 -11.71 25.48 18.09
N TYR A 382 -11.91 24.19 18.36
CA TYR A 382 -11.88 23.12 17.36
C TYR A 382 -13.04 22.14 17.58
N PRO A 383 -13.85 21.84 16.54
CA PRO A 383 -14.97 20.93 16.64
C PRO A 383 -14.51 19.47 16.74
N PRO A 384 -15.27 18.59 17.44
CA PRO A 384 -14.96 17.16 17.49
C PRO A 384 -15.03 16.51 16.09
N PRO A 385 -14.25 15.46 15.80
CA PRO A 385 -14.23 14.83 14.48
C PRO A 385 -15.62 14.28 14.10
N SER A 386 -15.96 14.34 12.80
CA SER A 386 -17.27 13.90 12.31
C SER A 386 -17.50 12.41 12.56
N THR A 387 -18.38 12.04 13.49
CA THR A 387 -18.74 10.65 13.81
C THR A 387 -19.53 9.95 12.71
N LEU A 388 -19.96 10.66 11.67
CA LEU A 388 -20.80 10.15 10.58
C LEU A 388 -20.03 9.31 9.56
N LEU A 389 -18.70 9.45 9.48
CA LEU A 389 -17.85 8.74 8.53
C LEU A 389 -17.07 7.62 9.19
N GLU A 390 -16.83 6.52 8.49
CA GLU A 390 -15.95 5.45 8.97
C GLU A 390 -14.50 5.95 9.10
N PRO A 391 -13.74 5.51 10.12
CA PRO A 391 -12.34 5.92 10.32
C PRO A 391 -11.45 5.70 9.09
N ALA A 392 -11.62 4.57 8.39
CA ALA A 392 -10.86 4.26 7.17
C ALA A 392 -11.06 5.33 6.08
N TYR A 393 -12.31 5.76 5.86
CA TYR A 393 -12.64 6.77 4.86
C TYR A 393 -12.09 8.16 5.23
N ARG A 394 -12.06 8.51 6.53
CA ARG A 394 -11.42 9.76 6.98
C ARG A 394 -9.93 9.75 6.69
N SER A 395 -9.25 8.63 6.97
CA SER A 395 -7.82 8.46 6.64
C SER A 395 -7.58 8.60 5.13
N ASP A 396 -8.42 8.01 4.28
CA ASP A 396 -8.32 8.16 2.83
C ASP A 396 -8.45 9.61 2.38
N ILE A 397 -9.42 10.37 2.90
CA ILE A 397 -9.56 11.81 2.59
C ILE A 397 -8.27 12.57 2.96
N ILE A 398 -7.73 12.34 4.15
CA ILE A 398 -6.55 13.05 4.64
C ILE A 398 -5.32 12.74 3.78
N ASN A 399 -5.07 11.46 3.51
CA ASN A 399 -4.01 11.02 2.62
C ASN A 399 -4.16 11.64 1.23
N ARG A 400 -5.39 11.78 0.75
CA ARG A 400 -5.69 12.36 -0.55
C ARG A 400 -5.47 13.87 -0.57
N VAL A 401 -5.83 14.61 0.49
CA VAL A 401 -5.52 16.04 0.67
C VAL A 401 -4.01 16.26 0.68
N ILE A 402 -3.27 15.48 1.47
CA ILE A 402 -1.81 15.57 1.56
C ILE A 402 -1.18 15.27 0.20
N TYR A 403 -1.63 14.20 -0.47
CA TYR A 403 -1.13 13.83 -1.79
C TYR A 403 -1.36 14.95 -2.80
N ILE A 404 -2.58 15.50 -2.91
CA ILE A 404 -2.91 16.61 -3.83
C ILE A 404 -1.97 17.81 -3.64
N CYS A 405 -1.72 18.18 -2.39
CA CYS A 405 -0.91 19.35 -2.04
C CYS A 405 0.58 19.12 -2.28
N SER A 406 1.08 17.91 -2.00
CA SER A 406 2.51 17.56 -2.13
C SER A 406 2.96 17.12 -3.53
N GLN A 407 2.03 16.92 -4.48
CA GLN A 407 2.37 16.50 -5.85
C GLN A 407 3.38 17.43 -6.53
N ASN A 408 4.30 16.84 -7.28
CA ASN A 408 5.30 17.53 -8.11
C ASN A 408 6.03 18.65 -7.36
N SER A 409 6.48 18.37 -6.13
CA SER A 409 7.14 19.35 -5.25
C SER A 409 6.28 20.59 -5.01
N TYR A 410 5.02 20.38 -4.61
CA TYR A 410 4.05 21.44 -4.29
C TYR A 410 3.62 22.30 -5.48
N SER A 411 3.61 21.75 -6.71
CA SER A 411 3.32 22.54 -7.92
C SER A 411 1.94 23.22 -7.89
N ASN A 412 0.99 22.63 -7.16
CA ASN A 412 -0.39 23.10 -7.05
C ASN A 412 -0.60 24.18 -5.98
N ILE A 413 0.38 24.38 -5.09
CA ILE A 413 0.30 25.31 -3.97
C ILE A 413 0.83 26.68 -4.40
N THR A 414 0.03 27.72 -4.15
CA THR A 414 0.42 29.12 -4.36
C THR A 414 0.68 29.85 -3.05
N ASN A 415 0.02 29.44 -1.96
CA ASN A 415 0.17 30.01 -0.63
C ASN A 415 0.52 28.90 0.38
N PHE A 416 1.76 28.90 0.86
CA PHE A 416 2.25 27.93 1.83
C PHE A 416 1.76 28.21 3.26
N GLU A 417 1.44 29.45 3.63
CA GLU A 417 0.84 29.75 4.93
C GLU A 417 -0.53 29.09 5.05
N TRP A 418 -1.33 29.20 3.99
CA TRP A 418 -2.60 28.48 3.89
C TRP A 418 -2.42 26.97 4.03
N TYR A 419 -1.40 26.40 3.37
CA TYR A 419 -1.17 24.95 3.45
C TYR A 419 -0.75 24.50 4.86
N ILE A 420 0.11 25.26 5.54
CA ILE A 420 0.45 25.00 6.94
C ILE A 420 -0.81 25.08 7.82
N ALA A 421 -1.67 26.08 7.62
CA ALA A 421 -2.94 26.17 8.34
C ALA A 421 -3.82 24.93 8.12
N VAL A 422 -3.91 24.42 6.88
CA VAL A 422 -4.66 23.18 6.59
C VAL A 422 -4.05 21.97 7.31
N LEU A 423 -2.73 21.82 7.31
CA LEU A 423 -2.06 20.71 8.01
C LEU A 423 -2.30 20.75 9.52
N VAL A 424 -2.37 21.95 10.09
CA VAL A 424 -2.69 22.18 11.51
C VAL A 424 -4.17 21.90 11.79
N ASP A 425 -5.09 22.37 10.95
CA ASP A 425 -6.51 22.05 11.12
C ASP A 425 -6.77 20.53 11.04
N LEU A 426 -6.03 19.82 10.20
CA LEU A 426 -6.07 18.35 10.10
C LEU A 426 -5.64 17.63 11.39
N THR A 427 -4.79 18.23 12.23
CA THR A 427 -4.39 17.58 13.50
C THR A 427 -5.58 17.45 14.44
N TYR A 428 -6.46 18.45 14.44
CA TYR A 428 -7.62 18.52 15.32
C TYR A 428 -8.84 17.76 14.77
N VAL A 429 -9.06 17.82 13.45
CA VAL A 429 -10.31 17.37 12.82
C VAL A 429 -10.25 15.91 12.33
N SER A 430 -9.05 15.33 12.20
CA SER A 430 -8.85 14.01 11.61
C SER A 430 -9.58 12.88 12.34
N GLY A 431 -9.52 12.85 13.67
CA GLY A 431 -10.14 11.80 14.49
C GLY A 431 -9.69 10.38 14.10
N VAL A 432 -8.47 10.27 13.57
CA VAL A 432 -7.75 9.06 13.15
C VAL A 432 -6.25 9.28 13.35
N LYS A 433 -5.49 8.20 13.50
CA LYS A 433 -4.02 8.26 13.61
C LYS A 433 -3.36 8.61 12.27
N VAL A 434 -3.06 9.88 12.06
CA VAL A 434 -2.33 10.44 10.89
C VAL A 434 -1.15 11.34 11.29
N GLY A 435 -0.82 11.39 12.58
CA GLY A 435 0.18 12.28 13.17
C GLY A 435 1.54 12.21 12.48
N GLU A 436 2.08 11.02 12.25
CA GLU A 436 3.36 10.83 11.56
C GLU A 436 3.41 11.49 10.16
N ILE A 437 2.36 11.27 9.34
CA ILE A 437 2.31 11.82 7.97
C ILE A 437 2.23 13.35 8.02
N LEU A 438 1.42 13.90 8.93
CA LEU A 438 1.30 15.35 9.13
C LEU A 438 2.64 15.94 9.60
N THR A 439 3.31 15.27 10.54
CA THR A 439 4.63 15.66 11.07
C THR A 439 5.65 15.79 9.94
N GLN A 440 5.77 14.76 9.10
CA GLN A 440 6.70 14.75 7.97
C GLN A 440 6.40 15.88 6.96
N GLN A 441 5.12 16.13 6.66
CA GLN A 441 4.74 17.17 5.71
C GLN A 441 4.98 18.59 6.25
N ILE A 442 4.67 18.85 7.52
CA ILE A 442 4.93 20.13 8.16
C ILE A 442 6.45 20.42 8.17
N MET A 443 7.26 19.42 8.49
CA MET A 443 8.72 19.55 8.45
C MET A 443 9.24 19.79 7.03
N ASP A 444 8.79 19.03 6.02
CA ASP A 444 9.27 19.19 4.64
C ASP A 444 8.98 20.60 4.10
N VAL A 445 7.78 21.13 4.35
CA VAL A 445 7.41 22.50 3.98
C VAL A 445 8.26 23.53 4.74
N GLY A 446 8.41 23.37 6.06
CA GLY A 446 9.20 24.30 6.90
C GLY A 446 10.68 24.36 6.52
N VAL A 447 11.26 23.22 6.10
CA VAL A 447 12.66 23.16 5.67
C VAL A 447 12.83 23.73 4.26
N ARG A 448 11.99 23.35 3.30
CA ARG A 448 12.15 23.76 1.89
C ARG A 448 11.78 25.22 1.62
N VAL A 449 10.79 25.76 2.31
CA VAL A 449 10.21 27.08 1.96
C VAL A 449 10.64 28.12 2.99
N LYS A 450 11.76 28.82 2.73
CA LYS A 450 12.30 29.81 3.68
C LYS A 450 11.31 30.92 4.03
N SER A 451 10.50 31.38 3.07
CA SER A 451 9.55 32.48 3.27
C SER A 451 8.41 32.17 4.24
N VAL A 452 8.06 30.89 4.45
CA VAL A 452 6.96 30.50 5.36
C VAL A 452 7.44 30.24 6.79
N ARG A 453 8.76 30.20 7.03
CA ARG A 453 9.34 29.79 8.33
C ARG A 453 8.83 30.63 9.50
N GLN A 454 8.72 31.94 9.35
CA GLN A 454 8.20 32.83 10.39
C GLN A 454 6.75 32.47 10.78
N TYR A 455 5.87 32.30 9.79
CA TYR A 455 4.49 31.88 10.02
C TYR A 455 4.42 30.46 10.62
N CYS A 456 5.27 29.56 10.13
CA CYS A 456 5.35 28.19 10.62
C CYS A 456 5.74 28.16 12.11
N VAL A 457 6.81 28.84 12.51
CA VAL A 457 7.26 28.93 13.91
C VAL A 457 6.16 29.49 14.81
N LYS A 458 5.49 30.58 14.40
CA LYS A 458 4.35 31.15 15.15
C LYS A 458 3.21 30.15 15.35
N THR A 459 2.93 29.34 14.33
CA THR A 459 1.87 28.33 14.38
C THR A 459 2.28 27.12 15.23
N MET A 460 3.55 26.70 15.13
CA MET A 460 4.10 25.63 15.95
C MET A 460 4.16 26.00 17.44
N GLN A 461 4.50 27.25 17.76
CA GLN A 461 4.45 27.76 19.14
C GLN A 461 3.03 27.66 19.71
N ARG A 462 2.00 27.98 18.91
CA ARG A 462 0.60 27.82 19.30
C ARG A 462 0.25 26.34 19.57
N LEU A 463 0.71 25.41 18.72
CA LEU A 463 0.52 23.97 18.92
C LEU A 463 1.18 23.46 20.22
N ILE A 464 2.41 23.90 20.51
CA ILE A 464 3.13 23.55 21.74
C ILE A 464 2.40 24.07 22.99
N SER A 465 1.76 25.24 22.89
CA SER A 465 1.00 25.84 24.01
C SER A 465 -0.38 25.21 24.25
N ASP A 466 -0.86 24.33 23.36
CA ASP A 466 -2.20 23.77 23.46
C ASP A 466 -2.30 22.63 24.49
N ALA A 467 -2.93 22.92 25.62
CA ALA A 467 -3.14 21.96 26.69
C ALA A 467 -3.99 20.75 26.26
N ASN A 468 -4.91 20.90 25.30
CA ASN A 468 -5.80 19.81 24.90
C ASN A 468 -5.05 18.67 24.21
N LEU A 469 -4.05 18.99 23.38
CA LEU A 469 -3.20 17.98 22.72
C LEU A 469 -2.36 17.22 23.76
N LEU A 470 -1.90 17.92 24.80
CA LEU A 470 -1.10 17.33 25.87
C LEU A 470 -1.93 16.44 26.80
N GLU A 471 -3.15 16.86 27.14
CA GLU A 471 -4.07 16.07 27.98
C GLU A 471 -4.55 14.81 27.28
N ASN A 472 -4.84 14.90 25.97
CA ASN A 472 -5.38 13.81 25.16
C ASN A 472 -4.31 12.94 24.49
N CYS A 473 -3.02 13.16 24.74
CA CYS A 473 -1.91 12.51 24.02
C CYS A 473 -1.91 10.98 24.04
N LYS A 474 -2.56 10.35 25.03
CA LYS A 474 -2.69 8.88 25.13
C LYS A 474 -3.80 8.30 24.25
N LEU A 475 -4.71 9.14 23.75
CA LEU A 475 -5.75 8.70 22.83
C LEU A 475 -5.13 8.43 21.45
N PRO A 476 -5.48 7.32 20.79
CA PRO A 476 -4.90 6.93 19.51
C PRO A 476 -5.17 7.95 18.39
N ASP A 477 -6.23 8.75 18.52
CA ASP A 477 -6.70 9.71 17.52
C ASP A 477 -6.26 11.16 17.82
N SER A 478 -5.46 11.38 18.86
CA SER A 478 -5.04 12.73 19.31
C SER A 478 -4.02 13.40 18.40
N ASN A 479 -3.33 12.62 17.54
CA ASN A 479 -2.25 13.09 16.65
C ASN A 479 -1.17 13.92 17.34
N ALA A 480 -0.92 13.65 18.63
CA ALA A 480 0.12 14.33 19.42
C ALA A 480 1.54 14.16 18.86
N GLU A 481 1.76 13.22 17.94
CA GLU A 481 3.02 13.06 17.19
C GLU A 481 3.41 14.35 16.44
N VAL A 482 2.45 15.20 16.02
CA VAL A 482 2.73 16.47 15.34
C VAL A 482 3.51 17.45 16.21
N LEU A 483 3.46 17.29 17.53
CA LEU A 483 4.31 18.05 18.45
C LEU A 483 5.80 17.83 18.20
N TYR A 484 6.20 16.69 17.62
CA TYR A 484 7.57 16.47 17.14
C TYR A 484 8.00 17.57 16.16
N ALA A 485 7.20 17.79 15.11
CA ALA A 485 7.47 18.82 14.11
C ALA A 485 7.43 20.22 14.75
N ALA A 486 6.48 20.44 15.67
CA ALA A 486 6.34 21.73 16.33
C ALA A 486 7.57 22.10 17.15
N ALA A 487 8.08 21.19 17.98
CA ALA A 487 9.27 21.39 18.79
C ALA A 487 10.54 21.48 17.94
N TRP A 488 10.66 20.64 16.90
CA TRP A 488 11.81 20.67 15.99
C TRP A 488 11.90 22.01 15.25
N ILE A 489 10.80 22.49 14.65
CA ILE A 489 10.77 23.75 13.89
C ILE A 489 11.03 24.95 14.81
N SER A 490 10.46 24.95 16.02
CA SER A 490 10.68 26.00 17.01
C SER A 490 12.14 26.02 17.50
N GLY A 491 12.77 24.86 17.63
CA GLY A 491 14.17 24.70 18.03
C GLY A 491 15.18 25.00 16.91
N GLU A 492 14.85 24.73 15.66
CA GLU A 492 15.75 24.99 14.52
C GLU A 492 15.71 26.46 14.10
N TYR A 493 14.52 27.06 14.07
CA TYR A 493 14.31 28.43 13.61
C TYR A 493 13.97 29.39 14.76
N CYS A 494 14.73 29.29 15.87
CA CYS A 494 14.54 30.10 17.08
C CYS A 494 14.56 31.61 16.82
N SER A 495 15.23 32.06 15.74
CA SER A 495 15.31 33.46 15.34
C SER A 495 13.95 34.12 15.09
N TYR A 496 12.92 33.33 14.75
CA TYR A 496 11.57 33.82 14.52
C TYR A 496 10.64 33.71 15.74
N LEU A 497 11.12 33.22 16.88
CA LEU A 497 10.33 33.16 18.11
C LEU A 497 10.18 34.56 18.72
N GLU A 498 8.94 35.00 18.94
CA GLU A 498 8.66 36.28 19.61
C GLU A 498 9.04 36.20 21.11
N LYS A 499 8.85 35.04 21.74
CA LYS A 499 9.12 34.81 23.16
C LYS A 499 9.79 33.44 23.41
N PRO A 500 11.13 33.38 23.37
CA PRO A 500 11.89 32.14 23.53
C PRO A 500 11.65 31.46 24.89
N ILE A 501 11.68 32.22 25.99
CA ILE A 501 11.52 31.67 27.35
C ILE A 501 10.13 31.07 27.56
N GLU A 502 9.06 31.76 27.14
CA GLU A 502 7.69 31.25 27.24
C GLU A 502 7.54 29.92 26.48
N THR A 503 8.18 29.80 25.31
CA THR A 503 8.20 28.55 24.53
C THR A 503 8.92 27.43 25.26
N ILE A 504 10.06 27.70 25.89
CA ILE A 504 10.76 26.72 26.73
C ILE A 504 9.86 26.28 27.89
N GLU A 505 9.16 27.19 28.55
CA GLU A 505 8.29 26.83 29.67
C GLU A 505 7.18 25.84 29.29
N PHE A 506 6.64 25.95 28.07
CA PHE A 506 5.70 24.97 27.51
C PHE A 506 6.38 23.61 27.20
N LEU A 507 7.62 23.62 26.71
CA LEU A 507 8.37 22.38 26.39
C LEU A 507 8.79 21.58 27.64
N VAL A 508 8.94 22.22 28.80
CA VAL A 508 9.35 21.55 30.05
C VAL A 508 8.21 21.41 31.06
N GLN A 509 6.96 21.31 30.59
CA GLN A 509 5.81 21.04 31.45
C GLN A 509 5.76 19.57 31.90
N PRO A 510 5.28 19.28 33.13
CA PRO A 510 5.18 17.91 33.63
C PRO A 510 4.36 16.97 32.73
N GLY A 511 3.36 17.51 32.01
CA GLY A 511 2.54 16.73 31.08
C GLY A 511 3.30 16.16 29.87
N VAL A 512 4.46 16.73 29.52
CA VAL A 512 5.29 16.30 28.37
C VAL A 512 5.85 14.89 28.58
N THR A 513 6.05 14.46 29.83
CA THR A 513 6.47 13.09 30.17
C THR A 513 5.48 12.01 29.73
N LYS A 514 4.24 12.38 29.38
CA LYS A 514 3.21 11.47 28.88
C LYS A 514 3.25 11.27 27.36
N LEU A 515 3.99 12.11 26.62
CA LEU A 515 4.12 12.03 25.17
C LEU A 515 4.95 10.81 24.74
N SER A 516 4.95 10.47 23.46
CA SER A 516 5.83 9.42 22.93
C SER A 516 7.31 9.79 23.10
N HIS A 517 8.17 8.78 23.30
CA HIS A 517 9.59 9.01 23.57
C HIS A 517 10.29 9.82 22.47
N ASN A 518 9.94 9.58 21.20
CA ASN A 518 10.45 10.35 20.06
C ASN A 518 10.15 11.86 20.17
N VAL A 519 8.94 12.22 20.64
CA VAL A 519 8.56 13.63 20.84
C VAL A 519 9.34 14.21 22.03
N GLN A 520 9.43 13.48 23.14
CA GLN A 520 10.19 13.92 24.32
C GLN A 520 11.66 14.19 23.99
N ALA A 521 12.31 13.32 23.22
CA ALA A 521 13.70 13.47 22.82
C ALA A 521 13.95 14.76 22.00
N VAL A 522 13.00 15.14 21.14
CA VAL A 522 13.07 16.40 20.38
C VAL A 522 12.75 17.60 21.26
N TYR A 523 11.81 17.48 22.20
CA TYR A 523 11.51 18.54 23.17
C TYR A 523 12.76 18.92 23.99
N VAL A 524 13.44 17.92 24.57
CA VAL A 524 14.68 18.14 25.33
C VAL A 524 15.75 18.82 24.47
N HIS A 525 15.91 18.38 23.22
CA HIS A 525 16.88 18.97 22.31
C HIS A 525 16.50 20.40 21.88
N ALA A 526 15.22 20.67 21.62
CA ALA A 526 14.71 21.98 21.28
C ALA A 526 14.88 22.98 22.43
N VAL A 527 14.68 22.55 23.68
CA VAL A 527 14.94 23.38 24.87
C VAL A 527 16.37 23.88 24.88
N LEU A 528 17.34 23.00 24.61
CA LEU A 528 18.76 23.38 24.58
C LEU A 528 19.06 24.38 23.45
N LYS A 529 18.51 24.18 22.25
CA LYS A 529 18.67 25.12 21.12
C LYS A 529 18.06 26.49 21.38
N ILE A 530 16.82 26.54 21.89
CA ILE A 530 16.14 27.81 22.20
C ILE A 530 16.87 28.52 23.34
N TYR A 531 17.34 27.78 24.35
CA TYR A 531 18.16 28.34 25.42
C TYR A 531 19.47 28.92 24.89
N ALA A 532 20.19 28.20 24.02
CA ALA A 532 21.42 28.67 23.40
C ALA A 532 21.22 29.99 22.64
N TYR A 533 20.14 30.09 21.86
CA TYR A 533 19.79 31.30 21.12
C TYR A 533 19.46 32.47 22.06
N TRP A 534 18.63 32.24 23.08
CA TRP A 534 18.26 33.26 24.06
C TRP A 534 19.47 33.71 24.90
N ALA A 535 20.27 32.79 25.41
CA ALA A 535 21.45 33.11 26.20
C ALA A 535 22.48 33.91 25.39
N ASN A 536 22.65 33.60 24.10
CA ASN A 536 23.48 34.39 23.20
C ASN A 536 22.90 35.80 22.94
N SER A 537 21.57 35.96 22.96
CA SER A 537 20.95 37.29 22.84
C SER A 537 21.25 38.21 24.04
N LEU A 538 21.42 37.63 25.23
CA LEU A 538 21.81 38.37 26.44
C LEU A 538 23.26 38.86 26.39
N VAL A 539 24.13 38.21 25.61
CA VAL A 539 25.55 38.62 25.48
C VAL A 539 25.66 40.04 24.89
N TYR A 540 24.75 40.43 24.01
CA TYR A 540 24.78 41.76 23.37
C TYR A 540 24.44 42.90 24.33
N ASN A 541 23.66 42.62 25.38
CA ASN A 541 23.21 43.57 26.40
C ASN A 541 23.55 43.03 27.80
N TRP A 542 24.83 42.69 28.03
CA TRP A 542 25.26 42.06 29.27
C TRP A 542 25.30 43.06 30.43
N ASP A 543 24.37 42.94 31.36
CA ASP A 543 24.30 43.68 32.63
C ASP A 543 24.06 42.73 33.83
N ASP A 544 24.08 43.29 35.05
CA ASP A 544 23.87 42.51 36.27
C ASP A 544 22.45 41.90 36.32
N ASP A 545 21.46 42.56 35.72
CA ASP A 545 20.08 42.06 35.64
C ASP A 545 19.98 40.85 34.70
N ALA A 546 20.60 40.89 33.52
CA ALA A 546 20.71 39.78 32.58
C ALA A 546 21.49 38.60 33.18
N LYS A 547 22.53 38.88 33.98
CA LYS A 547 23.26 37.84 34.71
C LYS A 547 22.36 37.14 35.74
N GLN A 548 21.60 37.90 36.52
CA GLN A 548 20.65 37.33 37.49
C GLN A 548 19.51 36.57 36.82
N GLU A 549 18.97 37.08 35.72
CA GLU A 549 17.95 36.40 34.91
C GLU A 549 18.47 35.06 34.38
N LEU A 550 19.69 35.03 33.84
CA LEU A 550 20.34 33.82 33.35
C LEU A 550 20.53 32.77 34.45
N ILE A 551 21.00 33.17 35.63
CA ILE A 551 21.17 32.25 36.77
C ILE A 551 19.82 31.63 37.17
N GLN A 552 18.79 32.45 37.34
CA GLN A 552 17.47 32.00 37.76
C GLN A 552 16.83 31.04 36.74
N ILE A 553 16.88 31.38 35.45
CA ILE A 553 16.31 30.55 34.39
C ILE A 553 17.11 29.25 34.24
N THR A 554 18.44 29.30 34.29
CA THR A 554 19.29 28.10 34.18
C THR A 554 19.05 27.14 35.34
N ALA A 555 18.90 27.65 36.57
CA ALA A 555 18.54 26.83 37.74
C ALA A 555 17.18 26.14 37.55
N LYS A 556 16.17 26.92 37.15
CA LYS A 556 14.81 26.42 36.91
C LYS A 556 14.77 25.35 35.82
N LEU A 557 15.52 25.53 34.72
CA LEU A 557 15.58 24.57 33.62
C LEU A 557 16.34 23.31 33.97
N LYS A 558 17.43 23.42 34.74
CA LYS A 558 18.17 22.28 35.29
C LYS A 558 17.25 21.37 36.11
N ASP A 559 16.46 21.95 37.01
CA ASP A 559 15.53 21.19 37.85
C ASP A 559 14.41 20.55 37.02
N LYS A 560 13.83 21.31 36.09
CA LYS A 560 12.75 20.81 35.24
C LYS A 560 13.21 19.70 34.28
N ILE A 561 14.37 19.82 33.63
CA ILE A 561 14.91 18.77 32.74
C ILE A 561 15.17 17.47 33.50
N GLY A 562 15.47 17.55 34.80
CA GLY A 562 15.65 16.38 35.67
C GLY A 562 14.46 15.41 35.66
N MET A 563 13.24 15.86 35.31
CA MET A 563 12.07 14.99 35.18
C MET A 563 12.19 13.96 34.04
N PHE A 564 13.01 14.24 33.02
CA PHE A 564 13.24 13.35 31.89
C PHE A 564 14.39 12.36 32.13
N SER A 565 15.24 12.61 33.13
CA SER A 565 16.36 11.71 33.50
C SER A 565 15.88 10.37 34.06
N SER A 566 14.64 10.30 34.55
CA SER A 566 13.99 9.07 35.02
C SER A 566 13.15 8.37 33.94
N CYS A 567 13.23 8.81 32.67
CA CYS A 567 12.53 8.15 31.57
C CYS A 567 13.10 6.75 31.33
N THR A 568 12.25 5.81 30.90
CA THR A 568 12.65 4.44 30.56
C THR A 568 13.39 4.36 29.22
N ASP A 569 13.20 5.35 28.35
CA ASP A 569 13.82 5.40 27.03
C ASP A 569 15.24 5.98 27.11
N LEU A 570 16.21 5.22 26.59
CA LEU A 570 17.64 5.55 26.63
C LEU A 570 17.94 6.88 25.92
N GLU A 571 17.34 7.14 24.76
CA GLU A 571 17.60 8.35 23.98
C GLU A 571 17.11 9.60 24.72
N VAL A 572 15.90 9.54 25.29
CA VAL A 572 15.37 10.65 26.12
C VAL A 572 16.23 10.84 27.35
N GLN A 573 16.62 9.74 28.02
CA GLN A 573 17.42 9.76 29.23
C GLN A 573 18.80 10.39 28.98
N GLU A 574 19.53 9.93 27.98
CA GLU A 574 20.87 10.44 27.63
C GLU A 574 20.81 11.92 27.25
N ARG A 575 19.86 12.33 26.39
CA ARG A 575 19.67 13.74 26.04
C ARG A 575 19.35 14.59 27.26
N ALA A 576 18.52 14.08 28.17
CA ALA A 576 18.16 14.79 29.39
C ALA A 576 19.37 14.95 30.33
N TYR A 577 20.15 13.89 30.55
CA TYR A 577 21.38 13.97 31.34
C TYR A 577 22.39 14.94 30.72
N ASN A 578 22.67 14.82 29.42
CA ASN A 578 23.60 15.71 28.72
C ASN A 578 23.15 17.18 28.83
N THR A 579 21.87 17.45 28.59
CA THR A 579 21.30 18.80 28.70
C THR A 579 21.37 19.32 30.14
N ARG A 580 21.07 18.48 31.14
CA ARG A 580 21.13 18.84 32.56
C ARG A 580 22.55 19.14 33.02
N GLU A 581 23.52 18.36 32.59
CA GLU A 581 24.93 18.58 32.93
C GLU A 581 25.47 19.84 32.24
N ILE A 582 25.09 20.13 31.00
CA ILE A 582 25.39 21.43 30.35
C ILE A 582 24.85 22.59 31.21
N PHE A 583 23.59 22.53 31.65
CA PHE A 583 23.04 23.55 32.54
C PHE A 583 23.75 23.60 33.91
N SER A 584 24.19 22.46 34.44
CA SER A 584 24.96 22.40 35.69
C SER A 584 26.30 23.12 35.57
N ILE A 585 27.03 22.89 34.46
CA ILE A 585 28.32 23.53 34.19
C ILE A 585 28.13 25.04 34.02
N ILE A 586 27.12 25.48 33.27
CA ILE A 586 26.83 26.91 33.09
C ILE A 586 26.49 27.56 34.44
N HIS A 587 25.60 26.95 35.22
CA HIS A 587 25.16 27.48 36.51
C HIS A 587 26.32 27.55 37.54
N GLN A 588 27.19 26.54 37.59
CA GLN A 588 28.36 26.55 38.47
C GLN A 588 29.37 27.65 38.11
N ASN A 589 29.65 27.85 36.82
CA ASN A 589 30.54 28.92 36.37
C ASN A 589 29.97 30.30 36.71
N LEU A 590 28.67 30.51 36.50
CA LEU A 590 28.00 31.77 36.82
C LEU A 590 28.02 32.10 38.32
N ILE A 591 27.83 31.10 39.18
CA ILE A 591 27.88 31.27 40.65
C ILE A 591 29.31 31.50 41.13
N ASN A 592 30.30 30.77 40.59
CA ASN A 592 31.70 30.96 40.97
C ASN A 592 32.17 32.38 40.64
N GLU A 593 31.80 32.91 39.47
CA GLU A 593 32.07 34.32 39.14
C GLU A 593 31.35 35.30 40.08
N GLU A 594 30.13 34.99 40.55
CA GLU A 594 29.41 35.83 41.51
C GLU A 594 30.06 35.82 42.91
N ASN A 595 30.62 34.68 43.32
CA ASN A 595 31.36 34.56 44.57
C ASN A 595 32.73 35.28 44.48
N ASP A 596 33.43 35.17 43.35
CA ASP A 596 34.68 35.91 43.10
C ASP A 596 34.45 37.45 43.07
N LEU A 597 33.30 37.88 42.54
CA LEU A 597 32.82 39.27 42.60
C LEU A 597 32.64 39.77 44.04
N LYS A 598 32.03 38.94 44.91
CA LYS A 598 31.79 39.27 46.33
C LYS A 598 33.06 39.27 47.18
N GLU A 599 34.07 38.48 46.81
CA GLU A 599 35.34 38.40 47.54
C GLU A 599 36.41 39.39 47.04
N ASN A 600 36.50 39.67 45.73
CA ASN A 600 37.62 40.41 45.13
C ASN A 600 37.25 41.76 44.49
N GLY A 601 35.96 42.15 44.45
CA GLY A 601 35.52 43.49 44.04
C GLY A 601 35.72 43.85 42.56
N TYR A 602 36.09 42.90 41.69
CA TYR A 602 36.21 43.11 40.24
C TYR A 602 34.97 42.56 39.52
N SER A 603 34.20 43.43 38.87
CA SER A 603 33.17 42.99 37.93
C SER A 603 33.76 42.75 36.54
N SER A 604 33.71 41.50 36.09
CA SER A 604 33.83 41.22 34.67
C SER A 604 32.54 41.70 34.00
N GLN A 605 32.58 42.87 33.34
CA GLN A 605 31.50 43.34 32.46
C GLN A 605 31.39 42.50 31.17
N LYS A 606 32.17 41.43 31.05
CA LYS A 606 32.20 40.56 29.87
C LYS A 606 31.43 39.27 30.16
N ALA A 607 30.54 38.91 29.24
CA ALA A 607 29.79 37.67 29.33
C ALA A 607 30.73 36.44 29.36
N PRO A 608 30.39 35.39 30.13
CA PRO A 608 31.12 34.13 30.17
C PRO A 608 31.31 33.51 28.78
N ALA A 609 32.53 33.07 28.48
CA ALA A 609 32.88 32.45 27.20
C ALA A 609 32.02 31.22 26.89
N ILE A 610 31.61 30.48 27.93
CA ILE A 610 30.77 29.28 27.79
C ILE A 610 29.42 29.57 27.12
N ILE A 611 28.84 30.75 27.32
CA ILE A 611 27.56 31.13 26.69
C ILE A 611 27.76 31.40 25.21
N THR A 612 28.86 32.06 24.86
CA THR A 612 29.22 32.36 23.46
C THR A 612 29.60 31.11 22.67
N GLU A 613 30.09 30.07 23.34
CA GLU A 613 30.50 28.80 22.71
C GLU A 613 29.34 27.84 22.44
N ILE A 614 28.22 27.96 23.18
CA ILE A 614 27.06 27.06 23.00
C ILE A 614 26.29 27.35 21.71
N SER A 615 26.17 28.63 21.32
CA SER A 615 25.41 29.00 20.11
C SER A 615 25.99 28.40 18.81
N PRO A 616 27.32 28.46 18.56
CA PRO A 616 27.95 27.80 17.43
C PRO A 616 27.69 26.28 17.33
N LEU A 617 27.48 25.57 18.45
CA LEU A 617 27.22 24.12 18.41
C LEU A 617 25.98 23.75 17.60
N PHE A 618 25.00 24.65 17.53
CA PHE A 618 23.74 24.40 16.85
C PHE A 618 23.56 25.22 15.57
N PHE A 619 24.13 26.42 15.51
CA PHE A 619 23.79 27.40 14.47
C PHE A 619 24.96 27.73 13.52
N SER A 620 26.09 27.01 13.59
CA SER A 620 27.23 27.25 12.68
C SER A 620 26.93 26.93 11.22
N PHE A 621 26.03 25.98 10.95
CA PHE A 621 25.69 25.55 9.60
C PHE A 621 24.16 25.47 9.44
N GLU A 622 23.62 26.03 8.35
CA GLU A 622 22.19 25.93 8.06
C GLU A 622 21.86 24.53 7.49
N LEU A 623 20.85 23.85 8.06
CA LEU A 623 20.32 22.61 7.50
C LEU A 623 19.57 22.88 6.19
N ASN A 624 20.16 22.46 5.07
CA ASN A 624 19.52 22.53 3.76
C ASN A 624 18.82 21.21 3.39
N PRO A 625 17.70 21.24 2.66
CA PRO A 625 17.03 20.03 2.20
C PRO A 625 17.91 19.29 1.18
N VAL A 626 18.37 18.10 1.54
CA VAL A 626 19.16 17.24 0.65
C VAL A 626 18.26 16.18 0.02
N ALA A 627 18.37 16.00 -1.29
CA ALA A 627 17.66 14.90 -1.96
C ALA A 627 18.23 13.54 -1.50
N PRO A 628 17.41 12.50 -1.26
CA PRO A 628 17.90 11.19 -0.80
C PRO A 628 18.99 10.58 -1.70
N LYS A 629 18.93 10.87 -3.01
CA LYS A 629 19.95 10.43 -3.99
C LYS A 629 21.26 11.22 -3.92
N ALA A 630 21.21 12.47 -3.43
CA ALA A 630 22.40 13.31 -3.26
C ALA A 630 23.20 12.92 -2.01
N GLN A 631 22.53 12.51 -0.93
CA GLN A 631 23.19 12.00 0.28
C GLN A 631 24.05 10.75 -0.01
N LYS A 632 23.58 9.86 -0.89
CA LYS A 632 24.35 8.68 -1.36
C LYS A 632 25.59 9.02 -2.19
N LYS A 633 25.70 10.25 -2.68
CA LYS A 633 26.82 10.71 -3.51
C LYS A 633 27.87 11.50 -2.73
N VAL A 634 27.68 11.70 -1.43
CA VAL A 634 28.68 12.36 -0.59
C VAL A 634 29.83 11.36 -0.37
N PRO A 635 31.03 11.63 -0.91
CA PRO A 635 32.19 10.76 -0.67
C PRO A 635 32.63 10.87 0.79
N VAL A 636 33.18 9.78 1.34
CA VAL A 636 33.83 9.83 2.66
C VAL A 636 35.03 10.80 2.57
N PRO A 637 35.12 11.82 3.44
CA PRO A 637 36.23 12.77 3.41
C PRO A 637 37.60 12.09 3.52
N GLU A 638 38.61 12.62 2.84
CA GLU A 638 39.98 12.08 2.92
C GLU A 638 40.50 12.16 4.36
N GLY A 639 40.88 11.01 4.93
CA GLY A 639 41.40 10.90 6.30
C GLY A 639 40.37 10.52 7.37
N LEU A 640 39.08 10.38 7.02
CA LEU A 640 38.07 9.87 7.94
C LEU A 640 37.99 8.33 7.84
N ASP A 641 38.57 7.64 8.81
CA ASP A 641 38.44 6.19 8.97
C ASP A 641 37.19 5.88 9.83
N LEU A 642 36.11 5.44 9.17
CA LEU A 642 34.85 5.09 9.83
C LEU A 642 34.97 3.81 10.69
N ASP A 643 36.05 3.04 10.53
CA ASP A 643 36.32 1.82 11.29
C ASP A 643 37.29 2.08 12.46
N ALA A 644 37.84 3.30 12.56
CA ALA A 644 38.64 3.70 13.70
C ALA A 644 37.74 4.02 14.90
N TRP A 645 38.02 3.35 16.02
CA TRP A 645 37.31 3.63 17.25
C TRP A 645 37.61 5.06 17.72
N ILE A 646 36.56 5.85 17.98
CA ILE A 646 36.69 7.22 18.50
C ILE A 646 37.36 7.21 19.89
N ASN A 647 37.12 6.16 20.68
CA ASN A 647 37.79 5.88 21.95
C ASN A 647 38.26 4.43 21.94
N GLU A 648 39.41 4.13 22.55
CA GLU A 648 39.83 2.73 22.73
C GLU A 648 38.67 1.94 23.37
N PRO A 649 38.24 0.81 22.77
CA PRO A 649 37.21 0.00 23.38
C PRO A 649 37.70 -0.42 24.77
N LEU A 650 36.80 -0.35 25.75
CA LEU A 650 37.09 -0.83 27.11
C LEU A 650 37.71 -2.24 26.98
N PRO A 651 38.81 -2.53 27.71
CA PRO A 651 39.45 -3.84 27.61
C PRO A 651 38.40 -4.90 27.89
N GLU A 652 38.16 -5.76 26.90
CA GLU A 652 37.21 -6.87 27.01
C GLU A 652 37.54 -7.61 28.30
N SER A 653 36.63 -7.54 29.27
CA SER A 653 36.64 -8.49 30.38
C SER A 653 36.55 -9.86 29.74
N GLU A 654 37.57 -10.70 29.95
CA GLU A 654 37.54 -12.13 29.64
C GLU A 654 36.38 -12.79 30.40
N ASN A 655 35.16 -12.59 29.93
CA ASN A 655 33.99 -13.34 30.32
C ASN A 655 33.86 -14.46 29.31
N ASN A 656 34.36 -15.63 29.71
CA ASN A 656 33.83 -16.89 29.23
C ASN A 656 32.34 -16.93 29.59
N GLU A 657 31.48 -16.54 28.66
CA GLU A 657 30.06 -16.87 28.73
C GLU A 657 29.65 -17.55 27.42
N SER A 658 29.25 -18.80 27.63
CA SER A 658 28.48 -19.72 26.82
C SER A 658 27.52 -19.06 25.83
N GLU A 659 27.46 -19.64 24.64
CA GLU A 659 26.32 -19.58 23.72
C GLU A 659 25.03 -19.86 24.49
N GLU A 660 24.22 -18.83 24.77
CA GLU A 660 22.78 -18.92 25.02
C GLU A 660 22.16 -17.51 24.98
N GLU A 661 21.39 -17.29 23.91
CA GLU A 661 20.28 -16.32 23.76
C GLU A 661 20.53 -14.82 24.02
N GLU A 662 20.89 -14.08 22.95
CA GLU A 662 20.53 -12.66 22.82
C GLU A 662 19.48 -12.46 21.73
N GLU A 663 18.27 -12.08 22.17
CA GLU A 663 17.20 -11.56 21.35
C GLU A 663 17.66 -10.28 20.63
N SER A 664 17.71 -10.35 19.31
CA SER A 664 17.97 -9.23 18.40
C SER A 664 16.84 -8.19 18.48
N TYR A 665 17.06 -7.09 19.21
CA TYR A 665 16.35 -5.82 19.02
C TYR A 665 16.82 -5.16 17.71
N GLY A 666 16.20 -5.55 16.60
CA GLY A 666 16.41 -4.93 15.29
C GLY A 666 15.44 -3.77 15.04
N TYR A 667 15.92 -2.54 15.14
CA TYR A 667 15.29 -1.38 14.51
C TYR A 667 15.51 -1.47 12.98
N GLY A 668 14.43 -1.60 12.21
CA GLY A 668 14.48 -1.63 10.76
C GLY A 668 13.23 -1.02 10.13
N TYR A 669 13.38 0.15 9.53
CA TYR A 669 12.45 0.72 8.55
C TYR A 669 12.33 -0.23 7.33
N GLY A 670 11.11 -0.63 6.96
CA GLY A 670 10.81 -1.24 5.64
C GLY A 670 9.73 -2.32 5.64
N GLN A 671 8.52 -1.96 5.15
CA GLN A 671 7.29 -2.76 5.07
C GLN A 671 7.38 -4.14 4.39
N THR A 672 6.57 -5.12 4.84
CA THR A 672 5.47 -5.76 4.06
C THR A 672 4.65 -6.77 4.91
N PHE A 673 3.40 -7.01 4.50
CA PHE A 673 2.27 -7.66 5.18
C PHE A 673 2.37 -9.18 5.46
N GLY A 674 1.79 -9.61 6.60
CA GLY A 674 0.79 -10.70 6.69
C GLY A 674 1.21 -12.09 7.23
N GLY A 675 0.53 -12.59 8.27
CA GLY A 675 0.37 -14.04 8.53
C GLY A 675 0.46 -14.52 10.00
N SER A 676 -0.65 -15.05 10.51
CA SER A 676 -1.00 -15.69 11.79
C SER A 676 -0.03 -16.69 12.47
N GLY A 677 -0.13 -16.79 13.82
CA GLY A 677 -0.16 -18.08 14.56
C GLY A 677 0.77 -18.31 15.76
N ASP A 678 0.19 -18.29 16.98
CA ASP A 678 0.44 -19.05 18.23
C ASP A 678 1.85 -19.22 18.88
N LEU A 679 1.87 -18.95 20.20
CA LEU A 679 2.93 -19.12 21.22
C LEU A 679 2.69 -20.37 22.09
N ILE A 680 3.73 -21.15 22.48
CA ILE A 680 3.76 -22.00 23.71
C ILE A 680 5.21 -22.12 24.30
N PHE A 681 5.26 -22.15 25.65
CA PHE A 681 6.32 -22.00 26.67
C PHE A 681 7.24 -23.22 27.04
N SER A 682 8.46 -22.89 27.53
CA SER A 682 9.14 -23.22 28.84
C SER A 682 9.76 -24.59 29.22
N ASP A 683 10.76 -24.44 30.13
CA ASP A 683 11.40 -25.30 31.15
C ASP A 683 12.75 -25.97 30.78
N GLY A 684 13.85 -25.92 31.56
CA GLY A 684 14.14 -25.44 32.92
C GLY A 684 15.24 -26.31 33.61
N ASN A 685 16.01 -25.70 34.52
CA ASN A 685 16.89 -26.25 35.59
C ASN A 685 18.37 -26.65 35.34
N GLY A 686 19.28 -26.05 36.16
CA GLY A 686 20.05 -26.85 37.13
C GLY A 686 21.57 -26.62 37.35
N ALA A 687 21.91 -25.68 38.25
CA ALA A 687 22.85 -25.84 39.38
C ALA A 687 24.38 -26.10 39.23
N THR A 688 25.15 -25.08 39.67
CA THR A 688 26.22 -25.08 40.71
C THR A 688 27.58 -25.76 40.48
N VAL A 689 28.68 -25.01 40.70
CA VAL A 689 29.62 -25.06 41.85
C VAL A 689 30.97 -24.45 41.44
N GLY A 690 31.45 -23.45 42.20
CA GLY A 690 32.63 -22.67 41.86
C GLY A 690 33.98 -23.16 42.39
N ARG A 691 35.03 -22.36 42.17
CA ARG A 691 36.19 -22.25 43.06
C ARG A 691 37.00 -20.98 42.83
N ARG A 692 37.42 -20.39 43.95
CA ARG A 692 38.15 -19.13 44.12
C ARG A 692 39.66 -19.26 43.87
N ARG A 693 40.19 -18.18 43.29
CA ARG A 693 41.45 -17.43 43.61
C ARG A 693 42.81 -18.09 43.33
N ARG A 694 43.67 -17.37 42.59
CA ARG A 694 44.71 -16.50 43.18
C ARG A 694 45.44 -15.62 42.14
N ARG A 695 45.62 -14.34 42.51
CA ARG A 695 46.43 -13.31 41.84
C ARG A 695 47.92 -13.65 41.80
N LYS A 696 48.62 -13.17 40.76
CA LYS A 696 50.02 -12.73 40.86
C LYS A 696 50.30 -11.54 39.93
N ASN A 697 50.86 -10.47 40.50
CA ASN A 697 51.31 -9.25 39.83
C ASN A 697 52.59 -9.49 39.01
N GLY A 698 52.76 -8.75 37.90
CA GLY A 698 54.01 -8.66 37.16
C GLY A 698 54.04 -7.53 36.13
N ARG A 699 54.60 -6.39 36.55
CA ARG A 699 55.12 -5.20 35.84
C ARG A 699 55.26 -5.21 34.29
N LYS A 700 54.89 -4.04 33.72
CA LYS A 700 55.24 -3.43 32.43
C LYS A 700 56.66 -3.74 31.91
N ASN A 701 56.76 -3.97 30.61
CA ASN A 701 57.75 -3.32 29.73
C ASN A 701 57.17 -3.20 28.32
N GLY A 702 57.32 -2.02 27.72
CA GLY A 702 56.92 -1.74 26.34
C GLY A 702 58.05 -2.05 25.37
N TYR A 703 57.67 -2.56 24.20
CA TYR A 703 58.36 -2.44 22.92
C TYR A 703 57.26 -2.60 21.85
N GLU A 704 57.04 -1.57 21.04
CA GLU A 704 56.28 -1.65 19.80
C GLU A 704 57.07 -2.51 18.82
N SER A 705 56.48 -3.62 18.36
CA SER A 705 57.01 -4.52 17.34
C SER A 705 56.00 -4.65 16.20
N GLU A 706 56.51 -4.76 14.98
CA GLU A 706 55.80 -5.02 13.71
C GLU A 706 54.85 -6.24 13.78
N ASP A 707 54.97 -7.09 14.81
CA ASP A 707 54.08 -8.21 15.11
C ASP A 707 52.59 -7.79 15.24
N ASN A 708 52.28 -6.53 15.56
CA ASN A 708 50.90 -6.06 15.72
C ASN A 708 50.15 -5.89 14.39
N GLU A 709 50.84 -5.65 13.28
CA GLU A 709 50.20 -5.42 11.98
C GLU A 709 49.79 -6.75 11.34
N GLU A 710 50.63 -7.77 11.47
CA GLU A 710 50.34 -9.14 11.01
C GLU A 710 49.20 -9.79 11.81
N ILE A 711 49.15 -9.53 13.13
CA ILE A 711 48.04 -9.99 13.99
C ILE A 711 46.74 -9.26 13.64
N ARG A 712 46.79 -7.95 13.32
CA ARG A 712 45.62 -7.18 12.86
C ARG A 712 45.13 -7.66 11.51
N GLU A 713 46.02 -7.99 10.59
CA GLU A 713 45.67 -8.48 9.26
C GLU A 713 45.08 -9.89 9.31
N LYS A 714 45.60 -10.76 10.19
CA LYS A 714 45.04 -12.09 10.46
C LYS A 714 43.62 -12.01 11.04
N ARG A 715 43.37 -11.11 12.00
CA ARG A 715 42.02 -10.87 12.55
C ARG A 715 41.06 -10.24 11.52
N ARG A 716 41.55 -9.39 10.62
CA ARG A 716 40.76 -8.85 9.48
C ARG A 716 40.32 -9.95 8.54
N ASN A 717 41.20 -10.91 8.24
CA ASN A 717 40.85 -12.08 7.42
C ASN A 717 39.84 -12.99 8.13
N GLU A 718 39.99 -13.24 9.43
CA GLU A 718 39.01 -14.02 10.21
C GLU A 718 37.64 -13.32 10.31
N ARG A 719 37.59 -11.97 10.34
CA ARG A 719 36.33 -11.22 10.24
C ARG A 719 35.69 -11.35 8.87
N ARG A 720 36.47 -11.25 7.80
CA ARG A 720 35.98 -11.44 6.41
C ARG A 720 35.47 -12.85 6.17
N GLU A 721 36.12 -13.88 6.71
CA GLU A 721 35.65 -15.26 6.59
C GLU A 721 34.35 -15.51 7.39
N ARG A 722 34.22 -14.92 8.59
CA ARG A 722 32.96 -14.97 9.35
C ARG A 722 31.82 -14.28 8.61
N ILE A 723 32.08 -13.10 8.04
CA ILE A 723 31.11 -12.34 7.24
C ILE A 723 30.71 -13.10 5.98
N LYS A 724 31.64 -13.82 5.33
CA LYS A 724 31.37 -14.65 4.14
C LYS A 724 30.49 -15.88 4.44
N ASN A 725 30.56 -16.38 5.68
CA ASN A 725 29.83 -17.56 6.13
C ASN A 725 28.54 -17.21 6.90
N ASP A 726 28.21 -15.92 7.04
CA ASP A 726 26.99 -15.44 7.68
C ASP A 726 25.82 -15.41 6.65
N PRO A 727 24.79 -16.26 6.81
CA PRO A 727 23.66 -16.34 5.89
C PRO A 727 22.77 -15.08 5.88
N TYR A 728 22.97 -14.12 6.79
CA TYR A 728 22.22 -12.86 6.86
C TYR A 728 22.99 -11.65 6.32
N TYR A 729 24.25 -11.81 5.90
CA TYR A 729 25.07 -10.71 5.39
C TYR A 729 24.86 -10.48 3.87
N ILE A 730 24.46 -9.28 3.49
CA ILE A 730 24.23 -8.92 2.08
C ILE A 730 25.55 -8.43 1.46
N ASN A 731 26.18 -9.24 0.61
CA ASN A 731 27.32 -8.81 -0.20
C ASN A 731 26.89 -7.73 -1.21
N VAL A 732 27.52 -6.56 -1.16
CA VAL A 732 27.46 -5.55 -2.22
C VAL A 732 28.58 -5.86 -3.21
N ASP A 733 28.24 -6.26 -4.44
CA ASP A 733 29.20 -6.56 -5.50
C ASP A 733 30.07 -5.34 -5.84
N ASP A 734 31.32 -5.32 -5.38
CA ASP A 734 32.33 -4.35 -5.78
C ASP A 734 32.93 -4.72 -7.15
N LYS A 735 32.55 -3.97 -8.20
CA LYS A 735 33.27 -3.97 -9.47
C LYS A 735 34.57 -3.16 -9.34
N SER A 736 35.68 -3.89 -9.19
CA SER A 736 37.08 -3.62 -9.58
C SER A 736 37.66 -2.19 -9.38
N PRO A 737 38.74 -2.02 -8.60
CA PRO A 737 39.49 -0.77 -8.56
C PRO A 737 40.47 -0.64 -9.75
N LEU A 738 40.43 0.51 -10.42
CA LEU A 738 41.40 0.92 -11.45
C LEU A 738 42.78 1.18 -10.83
N LYS A 739 43.82 0.61 -11.45
CA LYS A 739 45.25 0.73 -11.11
C LYS A 739 45.71 2.20 -10.99
N ARG A 740 46.34 2.57 -9.88
CA ARG A 740 47.20 3.76 -9.76
C ARG A 740 48.63 3.40 -10.18
N SER A 741 49.17 4.09 -11.19
CA SER A 741 50.58 4.05 -11.55
C SER A 741 51.38 5.00 -10.63
N ARG A 742 52.43 4.48 -10.01
CA ARG A 742 53.47 5.25 -9.32
C ARG A 742 54.36 5.97 -10.34
N SER A 743 54.69 7.23 -10.08
CA SER A 743 55.89 7.89 -10.60
C SER A 743 56.47 8.81 -9.53
N ASP A 744 57.67 8.46 -9.08
CA ASP A 744 58.56 9.24 -8.22
C ASP A 744 58.97 10.58 -8.84
N GLY A 745 59.30 11.57 -7.99
CA GLY A 745 60.25 12.61 -8.40
C GLY A 745 60.23 13.97 -7.68
N ARG A 746 60.91 14.02 -6.53
CA ARG A 746 61.78 15.11 -6.01
C ARG A 746 61.22 16.38 -5.32
N SER A 747 61.98 16.71 -4.28
CA SER A 747 61.99 17.75 -3.26
C SER A 747 62.10 19.21 -3.71
N ASP A 748 61.40 20.09 -2.99
CA ASP A 748 61.91 21.31 -2.30
C ASP A 748 60.73 21.87 -1.47
N GLY A 749 60.81 22.09 -0.15
CA GLY A 749 61.34 23.31 0.49
C GLY A 749 60.25 23.93 1.40
N LEU A 750 60.60 24.21 2.67
CA LEU A 750 59.76 24.75 3.76
C LEU A 750 59.00 26.06 3.39
N SER A 751 57.71 26.19 3.78
CA SER A 751 57.12 27.39 4.43
C SER A 751 55.59 27.35 4.60
N SER A 752 55.13 27.67 5.82
CA SER A 752 53.85 28.30 6.22
C SER A 752 52.49 27.63 5.94
N ARG A 753 51.86 27.19 7.03
CA ARG A 753 50.40 27.04 7.26
C ARG A 753 49.60 28.21 6.66
N LYS A 754 48.63 27.89 5.80
CA LYS A 754 47.36 28.61 5.64
C LYS A 754 46.23 27.60 5.42
N THR A 755 45.20 27.70 6.24
CA THR A 755 43.89 27.07 6.05
C THR A 755 43.26 27.65 4.80
N GLU A 756 43.06 26.85 3.75
CA GLU A 756 42.23 27.22 2.60
C GLU A 756 40.77 26.89 2.93
N GLU A 757 39.92 27.91 2.93
CA GLU A 757 38.47 27.78 2.93
C GLU A 757 38.04 27.07 1.64
N ILE A 758 37.32 25.95 1.79
CA ILE A 758 36.68 25.27 0.66
C ILE A 758 35.46 26.11 0.27
N ASP A 759 35.53 26.78 -0.87
CA ASP A 759 34.42 27.53 -1.47
C ASP A 759 33.34 26.56 -1.99
N VAL A 760 32.31 26.35 -1.16
CA VAL A 760 31.19 25.44 -1.43
C VAL A 760 30.32 25.91 -2.62
N ASP A 761 30.37 27.20 -2.99
CA ASP A 761 29.64 27.74 -4.13
C ASP A 761 30.29 27.41 -5.49
N SER A 762 31.51 26.86 -5.47
CA SER A 762 32.23 26.42 -6.68
C SER A 762 31.82 25.02 -7.18
N ILE A 763 30.92 24.32 -6.49
CA ILE A 763 30.41 23.01 -6.92
C ILE A 763 29.50 23.20 -8.14
N PRO A 764 29.83 22.66 -9.32
CA PRO A 764 29.08 22.92 -10.54
C PRO A 764 27.67 22.34 -10.45
N VAL A 765 26.67 23.22 -10.47
CA VAL A 765 25.27 22.85 -10.66
C VAL A 765 25.09 22.32 -12.08
N VAL A 766 25.08 20.99 -12.23
CA VAL A 766 24.76 20.34 -13.50
C VAL A 766 23.29 20.61 -13.84
N ARG A 767 23.04 21.51 -14.79
CA ARG A 767 21.74 21.60 -15.49
C ARG A 767 21.57 20.32 -16.30
N LEU A 768 20.72 19.42 -15.81
CA LEU A 768 20.27 18.26 -16.59
C LEU A 768 19.35 18.76 -17.71
N THR A 769 19.81 18.67 -18.95
CA THR A 769 18.97 18.82 -20.16
C THR A 769 18.24 17.50 -20.45
N MET A 770 17.05 17.59 -21.06
CA MET A 770 16.11 16.47 -21.28
C MET A 770 16.63 15.35 -22.21
N ASP A 771 17.86 15.42 -22.69
CA ASP A 771 18.44 14.47 -23.65
C ASP A 771 19.02 13.20 -22.99
N ASP A 772 19.14 13.15 -21.66
CA ASP A 772 19.72 12.01 -20.93
C ASP A 772 18.73 10.87 -20.59
N PHE A 773 17.49 10.93 -21.09
CA PHE A 773 16.49 9.88 -20.89
C PHE A 773 16.36 8.98 -22.13
N ASP A 774 17.22 7.97 -22.21
CA ASP A 774 17.13 6.90 -23.21
C ASP A 774 16.02 5.91 -22.79
N PHE A 775 14.76 6.23 -23.13
CA PHE A 775 13.63 5.30 -22.99
C PHE A 775 13.68 4.27 -24.12
N LYS A 776 14.23 3.08 -23.86
CA LYS A 776 13.91 1.90 -24.67
C LYS A 776 12.50 1.43 -24.33
N CYS A 777 11.62 1.54 -25.32
CA CYS A 777 10.22 1.10 -25.32
C CYS A 777 10.01 -0.38 -24.96
#